data_AF-A0A1E7ZE95-F1
#
_entry.id   AF-A0A1E7ZE95-F1
#
_cell.length_a   1.000
_cell.length_b   1.000
_cell.length_c   1.000
_cell.angle_alpha   90.00
_cell.angle_beta   90.00
_cell.angle_gamma   90.00
#
_symmetry.space_group_name_H-M   'P 1'
#
loop_
_entity.id
_entity.type
_entity.pdbx_description
1 polymer ?
#
loop_
_entity_poly.entity_id
_entity_poly.type
_entity_poly.pdbx_seq_one_letter_code
_entity_poly.pdbx_strand_id
1 'polypeptide(L)'
;MPDPIFVRKLYPVESAGYGQNSEDIGEGFSIPVPCAWAVTANLAFAGRGEVPSHSAKRVVWKDFGLTDMTISIRHYEDFAHRMSGPAFRFNGPYDFLFIDIKGTTVDFYHSTDEGLSQLDSVSHTLGYGTGDEYEATFEMNGNTFRVYIEGVLKATFTSDVNMGSTIHGLNNRSDRAASLGDITYTNQLGISTIIVPDDPIPPVITDTQGTVILTQGDTYVETATAEDNVDGVISQFIEYEDLKGVPTVVTTDTVGTYDYFLKIRDNNNNETRLSKRVIVEDALVTEKAANRMANARESINTNESLMELILTGATPGYQSYLVQAHHENDPSDVLFNTSVEFNNGVASISVDRPVGFPFTGAVFEGAYPFDNGTAIVGATSGTLYCYANEAISSASTLPDNVVAIEGVPIDGDRNVRTAKGGIVAYRNGFFEYVPDGAFDHLEPDTTDTDTFEYMLPGGVTRSLTITILASIMVEENIAENSTDTTITYAYAEGDTYEVAFDVTGRTTGDILPLAIGDTTFTPRYTFDRDGREVWHLKIPANCSQIVLTHQNGFDGTTDGLHVKRVKKPSTVIAPRRLDVSQVNQRQQPPNCPVEGNCVIRPALETVLDPATLSDYTFTEDITGETLGANGGRLGYRASSGGNFRFVDCRSIEKKEAISMYGGLGDVLIVDNLWCEGGYPASEDGPWEFELGISNGTTNGDGVASVYITNTYIDLKKSSINGGYSGGNNTDCLVMNDNAHSLAEQSLNLFNGAFYNGGDGNLDCKITNILNYAEFGYSFRNIRQHPKNIGIHANVKHLGTPPDPGYSHQAQWLGYTDSKSLLFNCEIAGQRVVDITDADVSEYTDRSPSDIPNKFIVLKTQPNIPDTLQSAFDEIEGQYKLSADTEWIDLPKITVGHCGDLRWRPTLPAGTYDFRTRTILGTQTSAWVNNNGVVLL
;
A
#
# COMPACT_ATOMS: atom_id res chain seq x y z
N MET A 1 -9.43 -40.29 48.15
CA MET A 1 -9.27 -38.90 48.65
C MET A 1 -10.46 -38.15 48.08
N PRO A 2 -11.20 -37.32 48.83
CA PRO A 2 -12.20 -36.47 48.20
C PRO A 2 -11.47 -35.47 47.30
N ASP A 3 -11.95 -35.30 46.07
CA ASP A 3 -11.43 -34.34 45.10
C ASP A 3 -11.36 -32.93 45.71
N PRO A 4 -10.38 -32.09 45.33
CA PRO A 4 -10.23 -30.76 45.90
C PRO A 4 -11.47 -29.92 45.59
N ILE A 5 -12.29 -29.68 46.62
CA ILE A 5 -13.44 -28.76 46.55
C ILE A 5 -12.88 -27.34 46.37
N PHE A 6 -13.05 -26.77 45.19
CA PHE A 6 -12.68 -25.38 44.94
C PHE A 6 -13.73 -24.44 45.59
N VAL A 7 -13.32 -23.69 46.60
CA VAL A 7 -14.15 -22.71 47.31
C VAL A 7 -13.85 -21.34 46.73
N ARG A 8 -14.74 -20.79 45.90
CA ARG A 8 -14.60 -19.41 45.40
C ARG A 8 -15.09 -18.43 46.47
N LYS A 9 -14.18 -17.68 47.09
CA LYS A 9 -14.53 -16.47 47.85
C LYS A 9 -14.76 -15.33 46.86
N LEU A 10 -15.93 -14.69 46.91
CA LEU A 10 -16.18 -13.44 46.20
C LEU A 10 -15.34 -12.34 46.87
N TYR A 11 -14.39 -11.74 46.14
CA TYR A 11 -13.61 -10.61 46.65
C TYR A 11 -14.39 -9.29 46.46
N PRO A 12 -14.33 -8.35 47.42
CA PRO A 12 -15.05 -7.08 47.36
C PRO A 12 -14.38 -6.01 46.48
N VAL A 13 -15.20 -5.17 45.86
CA VAL A 13 -14.84 -3.85 45.29
C VAL A 13 -14.78 -2.81 46.41
N GLU A 14 -13.93 -1.79 46.27
CA GLU A 14 -13.78 -0.67 47.21
C GLU A 14 -15.09 0.11 47.42
N SER A 15 -15.25 0.67 48.62
CA SER A 15 -16.48 1.29 49.11
C SER A 15 -16.95 2.48 48.25
N ALA A 16 -18.10 2.35 47.57
CA ALA A 16 -18.87 3.50 47.10
C ALA A 16 -19.72 4.08 48.25
N GLY A 17 -19.69 5.40 48.40
CA GLY A 17 -20.48 6.10 49.42
C GLY A 17 -21.98 5.94 49.22
N TYR A 18 -22.73 5.99 50.32
CA TYR A 18 -24.20 5.97 50.35
C TYR A 18 -24.80 6.97 49.33
N GLY A 19 -25.53 6.46 48.32
CA GLY A 19 -26.34 7.28 47.41
C GLY A 19 -25.87 7.38 45.95
N GLN A 20 -24.88 6.59 45.51
CA GLN A 20 -24.57 6.45 44.08
C GLN A 20 -25.10 5.13 43.53
N ASN A 21 -25.68 5.16 42.33
CA ASN A 21 -26.01 3.94 41.58
C ASN A 21 -24.68 3.27 41.22
N SER A 22 -24.32 2.20 41.91
CA SER A 22 -23.13 1.42 41.57
C SER A 22 -23.44 0.55 40.36
N GLU A 23 -22.97 0.95 39.18
CA GLU A 23 -22.76 0.02 38.06
C GLU A 23 -21.66 -1.02 38.40
N ASP A 24 -20.88 -0.79 39.47
CA ASP A 24 -19.77 -1.64 39.91
C ASP A 24 -20.09 -2.46 41.16
N ILE A 25 -20.94 -3.48 41.03
CA ILE A 25 -21.01 -4.57 42.02
C ILE A 25 -20.64 -5.89 41.34
N GLY A 26 -19.34 -6.24 41.39
CA GLY A 26 -18.79 -7.56 41.11
C GLY A 26 -19.03 -8.10 39.70
N GLU A 27 -17.96 -8.28 38.92
CA GLU A 27 -17.98 -8.88 37.57
C GLU A 27 -19.04 -10.00 37.40
N GLY A 28 -20.15 -9.66 36.73
CA GLY A 28 -21.14 -10.60 36.23
C GLY A 28 -22.50 -10.71 36.94
N PHE A 29 -22.83 -9.89 37.95
CA PHE A 29 -24.21 -9.85 38.50
C PHE A 29 -25.05 -8.71 37.89
N SER A 30 -26.28 -9.02 37.48
CA SER A 30 -27.27 -8.08 36.95
C SER A 30 -28.19 -7.55 38.05
N ILE A 31 -28.43 -6.24 38.06
CA ILE A 31 -29.31 -5.54 39.01
C ILE A 31 -30.43 -4.82 38.22
N PRO A 32 -31.72 -5.12 38.45
CA PRO A 32 -32.82 -4.42 37.81
C PRO A 32 -33.02 -3.03 38.43
N VAL A 33 -33.11 -1.99 37.61
CA VAL A 33 -33.47 -0.64 38.07
C VAL A 33 -34.97 -0.63 38.44
N PRO A 34 -35.42 -0.12 39.61
CA PRO A 34 -34.70 0.63 40.64
C PRO A 34 -34.57 -0.15 41.96
N CYS A 35 -33.56 -1.02 42.11
CA CYS A 35 -33.24 -1.61 43.41
C CYS A 35 -31.83 -1.22 43.88
N ALA A 36 -31.73 -0.76 45.14
CA ALA A 36 -30.46 -0.41 45.75
C ALA A 36 -29.88 -1.64 46.45
N TRP A 37 -28.94 -2.32 45.79
CA TRP A 37 -28.02 -3.26 46.43
C TRP A 37 -26.71 -2.56 46.70
N ALA A 38 -26.03 -2.95 47.77
CA ALA A 38 -24.68 -2.54 48.05
C ALA A 38 -23.92 -3.72 48.63
N VAL A 39 -22.61 -3.73 48.45
CA VAL A 39 -21.74 -4.83 48.88
C VAL A 39 -20.64 -4.25 49.77
N THR A 40 -20.39 -4.91 50.89
CA THR A 40 -19.22 -4.69 51.75
C THR A 40 -18.32 -5.92 51.71
N ALA A 41 -17.18 -5.85 52.39
CA ALA A 41 -16.06 -6.78 52.27
C ALA A 41 -16.38 -8.30 52.28
N ASN A 42 -17.52 -8.72 52.86
CA ASN A 42 -17.97 -10.11 52.86
C ASN A 42 -19.51 -10.24 52.76
N LEU A 43 -20.22 -9.21 52.32
CA LEU A 43 -21.67 -9.13 52.57
C LEU A 43 -22.41 -8.27 51.54
N ALA A 44 -23.42 -8.85 50.89
CA ALA A 44 -24.37 -8.10 50.08
C ALA A 44 -25.57 -7.66 50.94
N PHE A 45 -25.97 -6.40 50.81
CA PHE A 45 -27.11 -5.86 51.54
C PHE A 45 -28.02 -5.07 50.60
N ALA A 46 -29.33 -5.25 50.75
CA ALA A 46 -30.33 -4.48 50.01
C ALA A 46 -30.74 -3.24 50.84
N GLY A 47 -30.40 -2.04 50.37
CA GLY A 47 -30.64 -0.75 51.02
C GLY A 47 -31.85 0.03 50.49
N ARG A 48 -32.16 1.18 51.08
CA ARG A 48 -33.33 2.03 50.74
C ARG A 48 -33.09 2.76 49.40
N GLY A 49 -33.90 2.46 48.38
CA GLY A 49 -34.22 3.40 47.30
C GLY A 49 -35.61 3.99 47.56
N GLU A 50 -35.78 5.31 47.43
CA GLU A 50 -37.10 5.94 47.47
C GLU A 50 -37.91 5.49 46.25
N VAL A 51 -38.69 4.42 46.40
CA VAL A 51 -39.68 4.05 45.37
C VAL A 51 -41.07 4.26 45.97
N PRO A 52 -41.88 5.17 45.41
CA PRO A 52 -43.26 5.36 45.81
C PRO A 52 -44.05 4.09 45.46
N SER A 53 -44.73 3.53 46.45
CA SER A 53 -45.81 2.54 46.31
C SER A 53 -45.42 1.09 45.93
N HIS A 54 -45.80 0.17 46.84
CA HIS A 54 -46.11 -1.25 46.69
C HIS A 54 -45.17 -2.19 45.90
N SER A 55 -44.74 -3.28 46.57
CA SER A 55 -44.30 -4.55 45.97
C SER A 55 -43.09 -4.57 45.01
N ALA A 56 -42.06 -3.76 45.24
CA ALA A 56 -40.81 -3.89 44.47
C ALA A 56 -40.05 -5.16 44.89
N LYS A 57 -40.12 -6.23 44.08
CA LYS A 57 -39.22 -7.38 44.15
C LYS A 57 -37.79 -6.87 43.89
N ARG A 58 -36.84 -7.18 44.77
CA ARG A 58 -35.43 -6.78 44.59
C ARG A 58 -34.62 -8.05 44.39
N VAL A 59 -34.20 -8.29 43.15
CA VAL A 59 -33.40 -9.46 42.81
C VAL A 59 -32.07 -9.01 42.24
N VAL A 60 -31.00 -9.73 42.57
CA VAL A 60 -29.72 -9.66 41.88
C VAL A 60 -29.41 -11.06 41.38
N TRP A 61 -28.99 -11.21 40.12
CA TRP A 61 -28.78 -12.53 39.50
C TRP A 61 -27.54 -12.59 38.64
N LYS A 62 -27.06 -13.80 38.37
CA LYS A 62 -25.95 -14.10 37.46
C LYS A 62 -26.23 -15.43 36.75
N ASP A 63 -25.83 -15.52 35.49
CA ASP A 63 -25.75 -16.80 34.80
C ASP A 63 -24.48 -17.52 35.27
N PHE A 64 -24.64 -18.68 35.89
CA PHE A 64 -23.54 -19.51 36.36
C PHE A 64 -23.18 -20.63 35.39
N GLY A 65 -23.93 -20.82 34.29
CA GLY A 65 -23.76 -21.95 33.38
C GLY A 65 -24.16 -23.31 33.97
N LEU A 66 -24.64 -23.35 35.21
CA LEU A 66 -24.94 -24.58 35.95
C LEU A 66 -26.45 -24.69 36.20
N THR A 67 -27.06 -25.84 35.88
CA THR A 67 -28.47 -26.13 36.21
C THR A 67 -28.64 -26.77 37.60
N ASP A 68 -27.55 -27.36 38.12
CA ASP A 68 -27.41 -28.00 39.43
C ASP A 68 -26.25 -27.37 40.19
N MET A 69 -26.48 -26.98 41.44
CA MET A 69 -25.46 -26.29 42.24
C MET A 69 -25.74 -26.37 43.74
N THR A 70 -24.71 -26.08 44.54
CA THR A 70 -24.85 -25.88 45.99
C THR A 70 -24.47 -24.46 46.36
N ILE A 71 -25.38 -23.73 47.00
CA ILE A 71 -25.18 -22.36 47.46
C ILE A 71 -25.18 -22.35 48.98
N SER A 72 -24.12 -21.83 49.61
CA SER A 72 -24.15 -21.51 51.04
C SER A 72 -24.22 -20.01 51.25
N ILE A 73 -25.14 -19.57 52.10
CA ILE A 73 -25.31 -18.18 52.50
C ILE A 73 -25.25 -18.06 54.01
N ARG A 74 -24.69 -16.96 54.47
CA ARG A 74 -24.88 -16.45 55.82
C ARG A 74 -26.01 -15.44 55.79
N HIS A 75 -27.10 -15.75 56.48
CA HIS A 75 -28.32 -14.97 56.49
C HIS A 75 -28.48 -14.26 57.84
N TYR A 76 -28.83 -12.98 57.77
CA TYR A 76 -29.23 -12.16 58.90
C TYR A 76 -30.50 -11.37 58.54
N GLU A 77 -31.56 -11.58 59.32
CA GLU A 77 -32.85 -10.92 59.16
C GLU A 77 -33.16 -10.01 60.35
N ASP A 78 -33.32 -8.71 60.07
CA ASP A 78 -33.46 -7.66 61.09
C ASP A 78 -34.92 -7.51 61.60
N PHE A 79 -35.93 -8.02 60.87
CA PHE A 79 -37.36 -7.89 61.22
C PHE A 79 -38.25 -9.06 60.76
N ALA A 80 -39.15 -9.53 61.63
CA ALA A 80 -40.02 -10.72 61.45
C ALA A 80 -41.11 -10.67 60.33
N HIS A 81 -41.07 -9.69 59.43
CA HIS A 81 -42.10 -9.47 58.39
C HIS A 81 -41.51 -9.30 56.98
N ARG A 82 -40.36 -9.93 56.70
CA ARG A 82 -39.71 -9.84 55.39
C ARG A 82 -39.46 -11.24 54.81
N MET A 83 -39.24 -11.27 53.51
CA MET A 83 -38.91 -12.49 52.78
C MET A 83 -37.55 -12.27 52.12
N SER A 84 -36.54 -13.04 52.49
CA SER A 84 -35.20 -12.93 51.91
C SER A 84 -34.47 -14.26 51.85
N GLY A 85 -33.75 -14.48 50.75
CA GLY A 85 -33.15 -15.77 50.45
C GLY A 85 -32.67 -15.90 49.00
N PRO A 86 -32.16 -17.08 48.62
CA PRO A 86 -31.66 -17.33 47.27
C PRO A 86 -32.80 -17.46 46.26
N ALA A 87 -32.57 -16.91 45.07
CA ALA A 87 -33.39 -17.06 43.89
C ALA A 87 -32.75 -18.08 42.94
N PHE A 88 -33.56 -18.96 42.36
CA PHE A 88 -33.10 -20.08 41.54
C PHE A 88 -33.85 -20.11 40.22
N ARG A 89 -33.18 -20.60 39.17
CA ARG A 89 -33.78 -20.84 37.85
C ARG A 89 -34.52 -19.63 37.33
N PHE A 90 -33.78 -18.53 37.32
CA PHE A 90 -34.27 -17.22 36.98
C PHE A 90 -34.52 -17.16 35.47
N ASN A 91 -35.74 -16.78 35.07
CA ASN A 91 -36.13 -16.62 33.67
C ASN A 91 -36.50 -15.16 33.33
N GLY A 92 -36.44 -14.29 34.34
CA GLY A 92 -36.68 -12.86 34.21
C GLY A 92 -36.90 -12.19 35.59
N PRO A 93 -36.92 -10.85 35.65
CA PRO A 93 -37.03 -10.07 36.91
C PRO A 93 -38.25 -10.39 37.76
N TYR A 94 -39.26 -11.03 37.17
CA TYR A 94 -40.48 -11.41 37.84
C TYR A 94 -40.72 -12.92 37.86
N ASP A 95 -39.97 -13.75 37.11
CA ASP A 95 -40.16 -15.19 36.97
C ASP A 95 -38.95 -15.98 37.50
N PHE A 96 -39.06 -16.47 38.75
CA PHE A 96 -38.00 -17.23 39.42
C PHE A 96 -38.52 -18.03 40.61
N LEU A 97 -37.78 -19.08 40.98
CA LEU A 97 -38.00 -19.82 42.22
C LEU A 97 -37.25 -19.15 43.37
N PHE A 98 -37.80 -19.23 44.57
CA PHE A 98 -37.24 -18.54 45.74
C PHE A 98 -37.49 -19.33 47.01
N ILE A 99 -36.47 -19.49 47.84
CA ILE A 99 -36.62 -20.13 49.16
C ILE A 99 -36.43 -19.06 50.24
N ASP A 100 -37.40 -18.96 51.13
CA ASP A 100 -37.40 -18.08 52.29
C ASP A 100 -37.20 -18.88 53.57
N ILE A 101 -36.37 -18.40 54.48
CA ILE A 101 -36.20 -19.03 55.79
C ILE A 101 -36.70 -18.06 56.85
N LYS A 102 -37.79 -18.44 57.51
CA LYS A 102 -38.39 -17.72 58.64
C LYS A 102 -38.06 -18.42 59.94
N GLY A 103 -38.24 -17.73 61.08
CA GLY A 103 -37.92 -18.26 62.41
C GLY A 103 -38.49 -19.66 62.71
N THR A 104 -39.65 -20.03 62.13
CA THR A 104 -40.27 -21.35 62.36
C THR A 104 -40.59 -22.14 61.08
N THR A 105 -40.35 -21.59 59.88
CA THR A 105 -40.65 -22.28 58.61
C THR A 105 -39.56 -22.04 57.56
N VAL A 106 -39.38 -23.00 56.65
CA VAL A 106 -38.71 -22.80 55.37
C VAL A 106 -39.79 -22.85 54.30
N ASP A 107 -39.97 -21.77 53.57
CA ASP A 107 -41.05 -21.60 52.60
C ASP A 107 -40.46 -21.56 51.18
N PHE A 108 -41.09 -22.26 50.25
CA PHE A 108 -40.68 -22.29 48.85
C PHE A 108 -41.71 -21.57 47.98
N TYR A 109 -41.26 -20.67 47.13
CA TYR A 109 -42.09 -19.78 46.35
C TYR A 109 -41.75 -19.84 44.87
N HIS A 110 -42.76 -19.57 44.04
CA HIS A 110 -42.61 -19.16 42.65
C HIS A 110 -43.06 -17.71 42.53
N SER A 111 -42.14 -16.86 42.09
CA SER A 111 -42.42 -15.50 41.69
C SER A 111 -42.83 -15.50 40.21
N THR A 112 -43.93 -14.83 39.86
CA THR A 112 -44.33 -14.53 38.47
C THR A 112 -44.75 -13.05 38.34
N ASP A 113 -45.01 -12.56 37.13
CA ASP A 113 -45.60 -11.23 36.90
C ASP A 113 -46.91 -11.00 37.68
N GLU A 114 -47.66 -12.06 37.94
CA GLU A 114 -48.96 -12.01 38.64
C GLU A 114 -48.81 -11.93 40.17
N GLY A 115 -47.62 -12.22 40.72
CA GLY A 115 -47.38 -12.13 42.16
C GLY A 115 -46.35 -13.14 42.68
N LEU A 116 -46.50 -13.51 43.95
CA LEU A 116 -45.68 -14.52 44.62
C LEU A 116 -46.62 -15.61 45.13
N SER A 117 -46.41 -16.83 44.65
CA SER A 117 -47.19 -18.01 44.98
C SER A 117 -46.34 -18.94 45.83
N GLN A 118 -46.81 -19.28 47.03
CA GLN A 118 -46.14 -20.28 47.86
C GLN A 118 -46.39 -21.67 47.28
N LEU A 119 -45.32 -22.36 46.90
CA LEU A 119 -45.36 -23.73 46.39
C LEU A 119 -45.44 -24.73 47.54
N ASP A 120 -44.64 -24.54 48.60
CA ASP A 120 -44.58 -25.45 49.75
C ASP A 120 -44.04 -24.75 51.02
N SER A 121 -44.18 -25.37 52.18
CA SER A 121 -43.60 -24.91 53.46
C SER A 121 -43.38 -26.05 54.44
N VAL A 122 -42.19 -26.05 55.04
CA VAL A 122 -41.80 -27.02 56.06
C VAL A 122 -41.53 -26.29 57.36
N SER A 123 -42.26 -26.68 58.42
CA SER A 123 -41.99 -26.17 59.77
C SER A 123 -40.67 -26.72 60.31
N HIS A 124 -39.90 -25.86 60.98
CA HIS A 124 -38.69 -26.25 61.70
C HIS A 124 -38.67 -25.63 63.10
N THR A 125 -37.87 -26.22 63.99
CA THR A 125 -37.74 -25.78 65.39
C THR A 125 -36.36 -25.15 65.56
N LEU A 126 -36.19 -23.90 65.13
CA LEU A 126 -35.01 -23.10 65.45
C LEU A 126 -35.42 -21.95 66.38
N GLY A 127 -34.58 -21.68 67.37
CA GLY A 127 -34.79 -20.62 68.37
C GLY A 127 -34.24 -19.25 67.96
N TYR A 128 -34.00 -19.04 66.66
CA TYR A 128 -33.41 -17.80 66.16
C TYR A 128 -34.44 -16.68 66.21
N GLY A 129 -34.18 -15.71 67.06
CA GLY A 129 -34.95 -14.49 67.16
C GLY A 129 -34.64 -13.55 66.00
N THR A 130 -35.43 -12.50 65.89
CA THR A 130 -35.12 -11.37 65.01
C THR A 130 -33.75 -10.78 65.38
N GLY A 131 -32.82 -10.68 64.42
CA GLY A 131 -31.45 -10.22 64.66
C GLY A 131 -30.40 -11.30 64.93
N ASP A 132 -30.71 -12.59 64.76
CA ASP A 132 -29.72 -13.68 64.80
C ASP A 132 -29.16 -13.97 63.40
N GLU A 133 -27.86 -14.29 63.33
CA GLU A 133 -27.15 -14.68 62.12
C GLU A 133 -27.03 -16.22 62.06
N TYR A 134 -27.28 -16.82 60.89
CA TYR A 134 -27.13 -18.26 60.70
C TYR A 134 -26.61 -18.61 59.29
N GLU A 135 -25.99 -19.77 59.15
CA GLU A 135 -25.57 -20.33 57.87
C GLU A 135 -26.63 -21.28 57.30
N ALA A 136 -26.99 -21.07 56.04
CA ALA A 136 -27.92 -21.91 55.31
C ALA A 136 -27.31 -22.36 53.99
N THR A 137 -27.40 -23.66 53.70
CA THR A 137 -26.94 -24.29 52.46
C THR A 137 -28.13 -24.81 51.67
N PHE A 138 -28.14 -24.54 50.37
CA PHE A 138 -29.19 -24.88 49.43
C PHE A 138 -28.57 -25.74 48.34
N GLU A 139 -28.98 -27.01 48.25
CA GLU A 139 -28.57 -27.91 47.18
C GLU A 139 -29.68 -28.00 46.14
N MET A 140 -29.31 -27.82 44.88
CA MET A 140 -30.15 -28.07 43.72
C MET A 140 -29.61 -29.25 42.94
N ASN A 141 -30.47 -30.25 42.71
CA ASN A 141 -30.14 -31.41 41.89
C ASN A 141 -31.39 -31.85 41.13
N GLY A 142 -31.40 -31.61 39.82
CA GLY A 142 -32.59 -31.69 38.99
C GLY A 142 -33.74 -30.94 39.67
N ASN A 143 -34.92 -31.54 39.72
CA ASN A 143 -36.12 -30.89 40.24
C ASN A 143 -36.12 -30.75 41.78
N THR A 144 -35.08 -31.22 42.48
CA THR A 144 -35.05 -31.32 43.95
C THR A 144 -34.21 -30.22 44.58
N PHE A 145 -34.75 -29.57 45.59
CA PHE A 145 -34.11 -28.52 46.39
C PHE A 145 -34.00 -28.99 47.84
N ARG A 146 -32.79 -29.01 48.41
CA ARG A 146 -32.57 -29.34 49.83
C ARG A 146 -32.03 -28.15 50.57
N VAL A 147 -32.57 -27.87 51.75
CA VAL A 147 -32.19 -26.73 52.58
C VAL A 147 -31.63 -27.24 53.89
N TYR A 148 -30.37 -26.93 54.16
CA TYR A 148 -29.67 -27.20 55.40
C TYR A 148 -29.51 -25.89 56.15
N ILE A 149 -29.77 -25.88 57.45
CA ILE A 149 -29.50 -24.73 58.32
C ILE A 149 -28.55 -25.21 59.39
N GLU A 150 -27.42 -24.52 59.55
CA GLU A 150 -26.30 -24.93 60.41
C GLU A 150 -25.87 -26.39 60.13
N GLY A 151 -25.80 -26.75 58.84
CA GLY A 151 -25.44 -28.08 58.36
C GLY A 151 -26.49 -29.18 58.57
N VAL A 152 -27.68 -28.88 59.11
CA VAL A 152 -28.75 -29.86 59.35
C VAL A 152 -29.86 -29.70 58.31
N LEU A 153 -30.22 -30.78 57.60
CA LEU A 153 -31.32 -30.77 56.63
C LEU A 153 -32.64 -30.39 57.31
N LYS A 154 -33.28 -29.32 56.86
CA LYS A 154 -34.56 -28.80 57.38
C LYS A 154 -35.71 -28.93 56.41
N ALA A 155 -35.46 -28.85 55.10
CA ALA A 155 -36.50 -28.96 54.10
C ALA A 155 -36.00 -29.67 52.83
N THR A 156 -36.90 -30.39 52.17
CA THR A 156 -36.72 -30.90 50.81
C THR A 156 -37.95 -30.49 50.00
N PHE A 157 -37.74 -29.82 48.87
CA PHE A 157 -38.78 -29.41 47.95
C PHE A 157 -38.56 -30.02 46.57
N THR A 158 -39.61 -30.10 45.78
CA THR A 158 -39.53 -30.48 44.36
C THR A 158 -40.31 -29.48 43.50
N SER A 159 -39.75 -29.06 42.36
CA SER A 159 -40.44 -28.18 41.40
C SER A 159 -40.02 -28.44 39.96
N ASP A 160 -40.99 -28.39 39.06
CA ASP A 160 -40.82 -28.53 37.61
C ASP A 160 -40.69 -27.16 36.89
N VAL A 161 -40.58 -26.07 37.64
CA VAL A 161 -40.49 -24.70 37.09
C VAL A 161 -39.04 -24.39 36.65
N ASN A 162 -38.91 -23.80 35.45
CA ASN A 162 -37.67 -23.26 34.88
C ASN A 162 -36.47 -24.24 34.85
N MET A 163 -36.74 -25.53 34.62
CA MET A 163 -35.82 -26.68 34.72
C MET A 163 -34.47 -26.60 33.99
N GLY A 164 -34.31 -25.67 33.04
CA GLY A 164 -33.08 -25.53 32.24
C GLY A 164 -32.38 -24.17 32.36
N SER A 165 -32.87 -23.29 33.24
CA SER A 165 -32.18 -22.01 33.48
C SER A 165 -30.93 -22.24 34.31
N THR A 166 -29.82 -21.69 33.83
CA THR A 166 -28.50 -21.63 34.49
C THR A 166 -28.31 -20.34 35.31
N ILE A 167 -29.37 -19.53 35.40
CA ILE A 167 -29.35 -18.21 36.04
C ILE A 167 -29.87 -18.31 37.47
N HIS A 168 -29.09 -17.84 38.43
CA HIS A 168 -29.39 -17.89 39.87
C HIS A 168 -29.04 -16.57 40.56
N GLY A 169 -29.53 -16.33 41.78
CA GLY A 169 -29.41 -15.02 42.40
C GLY A 169 -29.83 -14.94 43.87
N LEU A 170 -30.06 -13.71 44.33
CA LEU A 170 -30.58 -13.39 45.66
C LEU A 170 -31.81 -12.50 45.53
N ASN A 171 -32.85 -12.78 46.32
CA ASN A 171 -34.06 -11.97 46.36
C ASN A 171 -34.32 -11.43 47.78
N ASN A 172 -34.81 -10.20 47.82
CA ASN A 172 -35.26 -9.54 49.04
C ASN A 172 -36.58 -8.79 48.79
N ARG A 173 -37.59 -9.07 49.62
CA ARG A 173 -38.91 -8.43 49.58
C ARG A 173 -39.33 -7.98 50.98
N SER A 174 -39.88 -6.76 51.05
CA SER A 174 -40.55 -6.24 52.25
C SER A 174 -42.07 -6.33 52.09
N ASP A 175 -42.76 -6.99 53.02
CA ASP A 175 -44.21 -6.89 53.16
C ASP A 175 -44.54 -5.83 54.21
N ARG A 176 -44.92 -4.61 53.81
CA ARG A 176 -45.35 -3.58 54.76
C ARG A 176 -46.87 -3.39 54.72
N ALA A 177 -47.52 -3.54 55.88
CA ALA A 177 -48.81 -2.91 56.15
C ALA A 177 -48.61 -1.39 56.30
N ALA A 178 -49.49 -0.59 55.69
CA ALA A 178 -49.29 0.83 55.36
C ALA A 178 -49.19 1.84 56.54
N SER A 179 -48.94 1.45 57.80
CA SER A 179 -49.18 2.31 58.97
C SER A 179 -48.00 2.65 59.90
N LEU A 180 -46.74 2.36 59.55
CA LEU A 180 -45.59 2.73 60.40
C LEU A 180 -44.68 3.74 59.69
N GLY A 181 -44.27 4.81 60.37
CA GLY A 181 -43.40 5.88 59.83
C GLY A 181 -41.98 5.44 59.51
N ASP A 182 -41.18 6.36 58.95
CA ASP A 182 -39.80 6.15 58.52
C ASP A 182 -38.90 5.60 59.63
N ILE A 183 -38.48 4.35 59.48
CA ILE A 183 -37.47 3.68 60.31
C ILE A 183 -36.47 3.04 59.35
N THR A 184 -35.17 3.16 59.66
CA THR A 184 -34.03 2.61 58.92
C THR A 184 -33.92 1.09 59.16
N TYR A 185 -33.67 0.28 58.12
CA TYR A 185 -33.60 -1.18 58.24
C TYR A 185 -32.55 -1.80 57.30
N THR A 186 -31.87 -2.86 57.73
CA THR A 186 -30.80 -3.53 56.94
C THR A 186 -30.98 -5.06 56.98
N ASN A 187 -31.27 -5.71 55.85
CA ASN A 187 -31.15 -7.19 55.75
C ASN A 187 -29.78 -7.53 55.16
N GLN A 188 -29.07 -8.48 55.76
CA GLN A 188 -27.70 -8.83 55.41
C GLN A 188 -27.66 -10.27 54.86
N LEU A 189 -27.22 -10.42 53.60
CA LEU A 189 -27.11 -11.69 52.88
C LEU A 189 -25.68 -11.82 52.35
N GLY A 190 -24.85 -12.62 53.01
CA GLY A 190 -23.50 -12.96 52.52
C GLY A 190 -23.52 -14.31 51.82
N ILE A 191 -23.11 -14.41 50.55
CA ILE A 191 -22.84 -15.72 49.93
C ILE A 191 -21.50 -16.18 50.50
N SER A 192 -21.49 -17.27 51.27
CA SER A 192 -20.27 -17.76 51.94
C SER A 192 -19.46 -18.69 51.03
N THR A 193 -20.10 -19.50 50.18
CA THR A 193 -19.42 -20.44 49.26
C THR A 193 -20.33 -20.85 48.10
N ILE A 194 -19.77 -20.89 46.89
CA ILE A 194 -20.32 -21.56 45.70
C ILE A 194 -19.34 -22.69 45.34
N ILE A 195 -19.83 -23.92 45.19
CA ILE A 195 -19.02 -25.08 44.79
C ILE A 195 -19.31 -25.36 43.32
N VAL A 196 -18.28 -25.24 42.47
CA VAL A 196 -18.30 -25.56 41.03
C VAL A 196 -17.52 -26.87 40.83
N PRO A 197 -17.90 -27.75 39.89
CA PRO A 197 -17.08 -28.91 39.52
C PRO A 197 -15.64 -28.49 39.14
N ASP A 198 -14.65 -29.34 39.41
CA ASP A 198 -13.25 -29.06 39.04
C ASP A 198 -13.06 -29.32 37.54
N ASP A 199 -12.60 -28.31 36.79
CA ASP A 199 -12.13 -28.44 35.41
C ASP A 199 -10.72 -27.85 35.26
N PRO A 200 -9.70 -28.65 34.96
CA PRO A 200 -8.35 -28.17 34.67
C PRO A 200 -8.09 -27.94 33.16
N ILE A 201 -9.06 -28.24 32.28
CA ILE A 201 -8.88 -28.16 30.83
C ILE A 201 -9.33 -26.78 30.35
N PRO A 202 -8.51 -26.05 29.58
CA PRO A 202 -8.94 -24.79 29.00
C PRO A 202 -10.00 -24.98 27.91
N PRO A 203 -10.92 -24.01 27.76
CA PRO A 203 -11.95 -24.04 26.72
C PRO A 203 -11.34 -23.97 25.32
N VAL A 204 -12.03 -24.51 24.31
CA VAL A 204 -11.55 -24.51 22.92
C VAL A 204 -12.32 -23.47 22.10
N ILE A 205 -11.60 -22.51 21.51
CA ILE A 205 -12.15 -21.59 20.51
C ILE A 205 -12.00 -22.22 19.12
N THR A 206 -13.10 -22.30 18.38
CA THR A 206 -13.12 -22.69 16.96
C THR A 206 -13.49 -21.48 16.12
N ASP A 207 -12.60 -21.07 15.23
CA ASP A 207 -12.85 -20.08 14.20
C ASP A 207 -12.62 -20.72 12.82
N THR A 208 -13.56 -20.55 11.90
CA THR A 208 -13.50 -21.10 10.54
C THR A 208 -13.01 -20.10 9.50
N GLN A 209 -12.83 -18.82 9.87
CA GLN A 209 -12.63 -17.75 8.89
C GLN A 209 -11.22 -17.15 8.82
N GLY A 210 -10.30 -17.47 9.74
CA GLY A 210 -8.90 -17.00 9.65
C GLY A 210 -8.79 -15.47 9.48
N THR A 211 -8.01 -15.02 8.49
CA THR A 211 -7.98 -13.60 8.09
C THR A 211 -9.21 -13.26 7.25
N VAL A 212 -9.98 -12.26 7.68
CA VAL A 212 -11.17 -11.80 6.96
C VAL A 212 -10.90 -10.46 6.27
N ILE A 213 -11.23 -10.35 4.99
CA ILE A 213 -11.12 -9.12 4.20
C ILE A 213 -12.54 -8.62 3.91
N LEU A 214 -12.80 -7.34 4.19
CA LEU A 214 -14.11 -6.69 4.10
C LEU A 214 -13.96 -5.33 3.41
N THR A 215 -15.04 -4.82 2.84
CA THR A 215 -15.11 -3.47 2.30
C THR A 215 -15.74 -2.50 3.32
N GLN A 216 -15.41 -1.21 3.25
CA GLN A 216 -15.81 -0.20 4.22
C GLN A 216 -17.33 -0.05 4.21
N GLY A 217 -17.94 -0.20 5.37
CA GLY A 217 -19.39 -0.24 5.53
C GLY A 217 -20.03 -1.62 5.35
N ASP A 218 -19.26 -2.68 5.05
CA ASP A 218 -19.77 -4.04 5.05
C ASP A 218 -20.23 -4.45 6.46
N THR A 219 -21.25 -5.31 6.53
CA THR A 219 -21.67 -5.88 7.81
C THR A 219 -20.77 -7.06 8.17
N TYR A 220 -19.94 -6.89 9.20
CA TYR A 220 -19.14 -7.97 9.77
C TYR A 220 -19.87 -8.64 10.93
N VAL A 221 -19.93 -9.97 10.92
CA VAL A 221 -20.45 -10.78 12.04
C VAL A 221 -19.40 -11.83 12.38
N GLU A 222 -18.86 -11.78 13.59
CA GLU A 222 -17.97 -12.81 14.10
C GLU A 222 -18.74 -14.12 14.32
N THR A 223 -18.22 -15.23 13.78
CA THR A 223 -18.84 -16.56 13.86
C THR A 223 -18.07 -17.55 14.74
N ALA A 224 -17.03 -17.10 15.44
CA ALA A 224 -16.28 -17.94 16.37
C ALA A 224 -17.18 -18.57 17.43
N THR A 225 -16.95 -19.85 17.71
CA THR A 225 -17.64 -20.61 18.76
C THR A 225 -16.65 -21.07 19.81
N ALA A 226 -17.11 -21.21 21.05
CA ALA A 226 -16.30 -21.78 22.12
C ALA A 226 -17.05 -22.86 22.89
N GLU A 227 -16.36 -23.98 23.13
CA GLU A 227 -16.88 -25.13 23.87
C GLU A 227 -15.87 -25.55 24.94
N ASP A 228 -16.40 -26.03 26.04
CA ASP A 228 -15.67 -26.60 27.16
C ASP A 228 -16.27 -27.95 27.58
N ASN A 229 -15.44 -28.87 28.05
CA ASN A 229 -15.87 -30.23 28.38
C ASN A 229 -16.70 -30.34 29.68
N VAL A 230 -16.61 -29.37 30.59
CA VAL A 230 -17.43 -29.32 31.82
C VAL A 230 -18.49 -28.22 31.75
N ASP A 231 -18.15 -27.05 31.22
CA ASP A 231 -19.04 -25.87 31.15
C ASP A 231 -19.92 -25.85 29.88
N GLY A 232 -19.66 -26.72 28.90
CA GLY A 232 -20.45 -26.83 27.69
C GLY A 232 -20.23 -25.68 26.70
N VAL A 233 -21.29 -25.22 26.04
CA VAL A 233 -21.19 -24.15 25.03
C VAL A 233 -21.13 -22.79 25.74
N ILE A 234 -19.99 -22.13 25.60
CA ILE A 234 -19.67 -20.87 26.29
C ILE A 234 -19.39 -19.71 25.32
N SER A 235 -19.73 -19.86 24.04
CA SER A 235 -19.52 -18.87 22.97
C SER A 235 -19.96 -17.44 23.33
N GLN A 236 -21.00 -17.27 24.16
CA GLN A 236 -21.46 -15.95 24.61
C GLN A 236 -20.46 -15.19 25.50
N PHE A 237 -19.41 -15.85 25.99
CA PHE A 237 -18.39 -15.28 26.87
C PHE A 237 -17.06 -14.97 26.16
N ILE A 238 -17.03 -15.00 24.82
CA ILE A 238 -15.86 -14.58 24.05
C ILE A 238 -15.69 -13.05 24.18
N GLU A 239 -14.53 -12.64 24.66
CA GLU A 239 -14.06 -11.26 24.74
C GLU A 239 -13.15 -10.94 23.55
N TYR A 240 -13.16 -9.66 23.14
CA TYR A 240 -12.35 -9.15 22.03
C TYR A 240 -11.31 -8.17 22.58
N GLU A 241 -10.03 -8.50 22.50
CA GLU A 241 -8.93 -7.63 22.98
C GLU A 241 -7.96 -7.32 21.84
N ASP A 242 -7.43 -6.10 21.75
CA ASP A 242 -6.32 -5.80 20.83
C ASP A 242 -5.04 -6.56 21.23
N LEU A 243 -3.97 -6.44 20.42
CA LEU A 243 -2.67 -7.07 20.71
C LEU A 243 -2.02 -6.62 22.03
N LYS A 244 -2.55 -5.58 22.68
CA LYS A 244 -2.09 -5.05 23.97
C LYS A 244 -3.00 -5.44 25.14
N GLY A 245 -4.04 -6.24 24.90
CA GLY A 245 -4.98 -6.70 25.93
C GLY A 245 -6.07 -5.68 26.29
N VAL A 246 -6.33 -4.70 25.42
CA VAL A 246 -7.39 -3.69 25.61
C VAL A 246 -8.66 -4.13 24.91
N PRO A 247 -9.84 -4.09 25.56
CA PRO A 247 -11.11 -4.41 24.90
C PRO A 247 -11.30 -3.59 23.62
N THR A 248 -11.53 -4.26 22.49
CA THR A 248 -11.60 -3.62 21.18
C THR A 248 -12.82 -4.09 20.39
N VAL A 249 -13.28 -3.23 19.48
CA VAL A 249 -14.39 -3.53 18.57
C VAL A 249 -13.89 -3.33 17.15
N VAL A 250 -14.09 -4.33 16.30
CA VAL A 250 -13.83 -4.20 14.86
C VAL A 250 -14.94 -3.35 14.25
N THR A 251 -14.60 -2.18 13.73
CA THR A 251 -15.53 -1.35 12.93
C THR A 251 -15.15 -1.46 11.46
N THR A 252 -16.17 -1.68 10.62
CA THR A 252 -16.03 -1.62 9.16
C THR A 252 -16.22 -0.20 8.64
N ASP A 253 -16.51 0.80 9.49
CA ASP A 253 -16.70 2.18 9.08
C ASP A 253 -15.36 2.89 8.78
N THR A 254 -14.23 2.30 9.17
CA THR A 254 -12.89 2.88 8.98
C THR A 254 -11.96 1.86 8.35
N VAL A 255 -11.28 2.26 7.28
CA VAL A 255 -10.26 1.45 6.58
C VAL A 255 -9.08 1.17 7.52
N GLY A 256 -8.61 -0.06 7.54
CA GLY A 256 -7.48 -0.44 8.39
C GLY A 256 -7.35 -1.95 8.59
N THR A 257 -6.22 -2.35 9.19
CA THR A 257 -6.00 -3.70 9.68
C THR A 257 -6.23 -3.75 11.17
N TYR A 258 -7.13 -4.63 11.60
CA TYR A 258 -7.49 -4.86 12.99
C TYR A 258 -6.96 -6.23 13.40
N ASP A 259 -5.86 -6.23 14.16
CA ASP A 259 -5.32 -7.42 14.82
C ASP A 259 -5.82 -7.49 16.26
N TYR A 260 -6.51 -8.56 16.62
CA TYR A 260 -7.10 -8.76 17.94
C TYR A 260 -7.10 -10.24 18.36
N PHE A 261 -7.32 -10.49 19.64
CA PHE A 261 -7.50 -11.79 20.25
C PHE A 261 -8.97 -12.03 20.59
N LEU A 262 -9.46 -13.20 20.21
CA LEU A 262 -10.64 -13.80 20.82
C LEU A 262 -10.17 -14.47 22.12
N LYS A 263 -10.65 -14.00 23.25
CA LYS A 263 -10.29 -14.50 24.58
C LYS A 263 -11.51 -15.09 25.25
N ILE A 264 -11.36 -16.25 25.88
CA ILE A 264 -12.42 -16.84 26.68
C ILE A 264 -11.87 -17.47 27.95
N ARG A 265 -12.68 -17.40 29.01
CA ARG A 265 -12.43 -18.09 30.27
C ARG A 265 -13.61 -18.98 30.62
N ASP A 266 -13.30 -20.16 31.13
CA ASP A 266 -14.29 -21.06 31.70
C ASP A 266 -14.61 -20.66 33.17
N ASN A 267 -15.50 -21.40 33.84
CA ASN A 267 -15.90 -21.13 35.22
C ASN A 267 -14.78 -21.38 36.23
N ASN A 268 -13.77 -22.17 35.84
CA ASN A 268 -12.58 -22.51 36.62
C ASN A 268 -11.41 -21.53 36.34
N ASN A 269 -11.64 -20.53 35.48
CA ASN A 269 -10.71 -19.48 35.09
C ASN A 269 -9.50 -19.99 34.28
N ASN A 270 -9.65 -21.12 33.59
CA ASN A 270 -8.73 -21.52 32.52
C ASN A 270 -9.00 -20.64 31.29
N GLU A 271 -7.94 -20.12 30.67
CA GLU A 271 -8.04 -19.13 29.60
C GLU A 271 -7.53 -19.69 28.27
N THR A 272 -8.24 -19.38 27.19
CA THR A 272 -7.80 -19.61 25.81
C THR A 272 -7.83 -18.31 25.02
N ARG A 273 -6.80 -18.10 24.19
CA ARG A 273 -6.69 -16.97 23.25
C ARG A 273 -6.48 -17.48 21.84
N LEU A 274 -7.18 -16.88 20.88
CA LEU A 274 -6.99 -17.11 19.45
C LEU A 274 -6.78 -15.78 18.73
N SER A 275 -5.67 -15.63 17.99
CA SER A 275 -5.38 -14.43 17.21
C SER A 275 -6.21 -14.37 15.94
N LYS A 276 -6.74 -13.19 15.63
CA LYS A 276 -7.53 -12.92 14.42
C LYS A 276 -7.13 -11.60 13.78
N ARG A 277 -7.26 -11.56 12.45
CA ARG A 277 -7.02 -10.38 11.62
C ARG A 277 -8.25 -10.07 10.78
N VAL A 278 -8.72 -8.84 10.85
CA VAL A 278 -9.72 -8.29 9.93
C VAL A 278 -9.12 -7.12 9.17
N ILE A 279 -9.22 -7.14 7.85
CA ILE A 279 -8.78 -6.07 6.96
C ILE A 279 -10.02 -5.41 6.39
N VAL A 280 -10.19 -4.11 6.63
CA VAL A 280 -11.27 -3.30 6.07
C VAL A 280 -10.68 -2.40 5.00
N GLU A 281 -11.12 -2.58 3.77
CA GLU A 281 -10.70 -1.86 2.56
C GLU A 281 -11.76 -0.81 2.18
N ASP A 282 -11.43 0.29 1.52
CA ASP A 282 -12.42 1.35 1.16
C ASP A 282 -13.43 0.86 0.09
N ALA A 283 -14.74 1.10 0.26
CA ALA A 283 -15.77 0.84 -0.76
C ALA A 283 -15.67 1.74 -1.99
N LEU A 284 -14.93 2.84 -1.88
CA LEU A 284 -14.57 3.72 -2.99
C LEU A 284 -13.21 3.38 -3.61
N VAL A 285 -12.72 2.16 -3.37
CA VAL A 285 -11.92 1.46 -4.37
C VAL A 285 -12.85 1.14 -5.56
N THR A 286 -13.12 2.19 -6.35
CA THR A 286 -12.91 2.14 -7.79
C THR A 286 -11.83 1.10 -8.02
N GLU A 287 -12.02 0.08 -8.87
CA GLU A 287 -10.89 -0.70 -9.39
C GLU A 287 -9.92 0.27 -10.13
N LYS A 288 -9.19 1.11 -9.38
CA LYS A 288 -7.79 1.37 -9.60
C LYS A 288 -7.20 -0.02 -9.46
N ALA A 289 -6.83 -0.58 -10.61
CA ALA A 289 -6.19 -1.89 -10.73
C ALA A 289 -5.34 -2.13 -9.48
N ALA A 290 -5.52 -3.26 -8.79
CA ALA A 290 -4.65 -3.69 -7.69
C ALA A 290 -3.25 -3.14 -7.94
N ASN A 291 -2.84 -2.13 -7.15
CA ASN A 291 -1.72 -1.25 -7.47
C ASN A 291 -0.59 -2.11 -8.02
N ARG A 292 -0.26 -1.95 -9.31
CA ARG A 292 0.86 -2.71 -9.87
C ARG A 292 2.16 -2.28 -9.19
N MET A 293 2.17 -1.09 -8.58
CA MET A 293 3.23 -0.61 -7.72
C MET A 293 2.63 -0.02 -6.44
N ALA A 294 2.78 -0.70 -5.30
CA ALA A 294 2.37 -0.15 -4.00
C ALA A 294 3.34 0.92 -3.46
N ASN A 295 4.50 1.17 -4.10
CA ASN A 295 5.44 2.19 -3.64
C ASN A 295 6.00 3.02 -4.79
N ALA A 296 5.55 4.27 -4.93
CA ALA A 296 6.20 5.24 -5.80
C ALA A 296 7.58 5.70 -5.28
N ARG A 297 8.03 5.17 -4.13
CA ARG A 297 9.35 5.35 -3.53
C ARG A 297 10.36 4.28 -3.93
N GLU A 298 9.92 3.15 -4.48
CA GLU A 298 10.86 2.17 -5.02
C GLU A 298 11.30 2.66 -6.40
N SER A 299 12.28 3.57 -6.38
CA SER A 299 13.33 3.57 -7.39
C SER A 299 13.70 2.12 -7.70
N ILE A 300 13.95 1.83 -8.98
CA ILE A 300 14.81 0.72 -9.46
C ILE A 300 15.39 -0.09 -8.29
N ASN A 301 14.84 -1.29 -8.05
CA ASN A 301 15.02 -2.09 -6.83
C ASN A 301 16.37 -1.83 -6.11
N THR A 302 16.39 -0.89 -5.17
CA THR A 302 17.57 -0.56 -4.36
C THR A 302 17.63 -1.60 -3.25
N ASN A 303 18.15 -2.77 -3.59
CA ASN A 303 18.18 -3.89 -2.67
C ASN A 303 18.96 -3.52 -1.39
N GLU A 304 18.31 -3.65 -0.24
CA GLU A 304 19.01 -3.69 1.04
C GLU A 304 19.72 -5.04 1.16
N SER A 305 21.06 -5.02 1.18
CA SER A 305 21.80 -6.22 1.57
C SER A 305 21.65 -6.44 3.07
N LEU A 306 21.49 -7.69 3.46
CA LEU A 306 21.38 -8.10 4.85
C LEU A 306 22.73 -8.63 5.34
N MET A 307 23.11 -8.26 6.55
CA MET A 307 24.14 -8.92 7.32
C MET A 307 23.42 -9.84 8.32
N GLU A 308 23.44 -11.15 8.06
CA GLU A 308 22.98 -12.14 9.04
C GLU A 308 24.07 -12.39 10.09
N LEU A 309 23.70 -12.20 11.34
CA LEU A 309 24.55 -12.44 12.51
C LEU A 309 24.00 -13.60 13.31
N ILE A 310 24.85 -14.60 13.53
CA ILE A 310 24.49 -15.81 14.27
C ILE A 310 25.39 -15.92 15.52
N LEU A 311 24.75 -15.86 16.68
CA LEU A 311 25.36 -16.14 17.98
C LEU A 311 25.07 -17.59 18.38
N THR A 312 26.10 -18.42 18.35
CA THR A 312 25.98 -19.82 18.81
C THR A 312 25.92 -19.88 20.33
N GLY A 313 24.85 -20.50 20.87
CA GLY A 313 24.66 -20.68 22.32
C GLY A 313 23.93 -19.54 23.04
N ALA A 314 23.28 -18.62 22.32
CA ALA A 314 22.48 -17.56 22.92
C ALA A 314 21.27 -18.10 23.71
N THR A 315 20.88 -17.41 24.78
CA THR A 315 19.69 -17.76 25.56
C THR A 315 18.43 -17.38 24.76
N PRO A 316 17.37 -18.22 24.72
CA PRO A 316 16.13 -17.92 24.00
C PRO A 316 15.51 -16.57 24.42
N GLY A 317 14.90 -15.88 23.45
CA GLY A 317 14.31 -14.55 23.61
C GLY A 317 15.09 -13.44 22.88
N TYR A 318 14.64 -12.20 23.08
CA TYR A 318 15.26 -10.99 22.52
C TYR A 318 16.39 -10.50 23.43
N GLN A 319 17.59 -10.32 22.88
CA GLN A 319 18.76 -9.80 23.60
C GLN A 319 19.52 -8.79 22.76
N SER A 320 19.86 -7.64 23.35
CA SER A 320 20.63 -6.59 22.65
C SER A 320 22.12 -6.72 22.91
N TYR A 321 22.93 -6.66 21.86
CA TYR A 321 24.39 -6.69 21.92
C TYR A 321 25.00 -5.56 21.09
N LEU A 322 26.18 -5.08 21.47
CA LEU A 322 26.95 -4.18 20.62
C LEU A 322 27.67 -5.02 19.54
N VAL A 323 27.50 -4.64 18.29
CA VAL A 323 28.13 -5.32 17.15
C VAL A 323 29.07 -4.35 16.45
N GLN A 324 30.29 -4.81 16.17
CA GLN A 324 31.22 -4.13 15.27
C GLN A 324 31.63 -5.05 14.13
N ALA A 325 31.41 -4.64 12.89
CA ALA A 325 31.82 -5.33 11.67
C ALA A 325 32.60 -4.40 10.74
N HIS A 326 33.58 -4.93 10.04
CA HIS A 326 34.44 -4.26 9.06
C HIS A 326 34.72 -5.18 7.86
N HIS A 327 35.22 -4.61 6.76
CA HIS A 327 35.62 -5.40 5.60
C HIS A 327 36.73 -6.39 5.94
N GLU A 328 36.65 -7.63 5.45
CA GLU A 328 37.56 -8.72 5.84
C GLU A 328 39.05 -8.41 5.63
N ASN A 329 39.37 -7.57 4.64
CA ASN A 329 40.75 -7.23 4.25
C ASN A 329 41.13 -5.77 4.60
N ASP A 330 40.19 -4.97 5.10
CA ASP A 330 40.43 -3.57 5.47
C ASP A 330 39.70 -3.23 6.79
N PRO A 331 40.39 -3.33 7.93
CA PRO A 331 39.82 -3.00 9.24
C PRO A 331 39.43 -1.53 9.41
N SER A 332 39.84 -0.64 8.50
CA SER A 332 39.46 0.78 8.53
C SER A 332 38.10 1.05 7.87
N ASP A 333 37.61 0.11 7.04
CA ASP A 333 36.29 0.16 6.42
C ASP A 333 35.25 -0.47 7.37
N VAL A 334 34.73 0.36 8.28
CA VAL A 334 33.72 -0.03 9.26
C VAL A 334 32.37 -0.12 8.57
N LEU A 335 31.80 -1.33 8.55
CA LEU A 335 30.52 -1.64 7.92
C LEU A 335 29.36 -1.35 8.86
N PHE A 336 29.55 -1.66 10.14
CA PHE A 336 28.50 -1.60 11.13
C PHE A 336 29.10 -1.44 12.54
N ASN A 337 28.58 -0.53 13.34
CA ASN A 337 29.06 -0.30 14.72
C ASN A 337 27.95 0.27 15.62
N THR A 338 27.02 -0.59 16.03
CA THR A 338 25.90 -0.17 16.89
C THR A 338 25.30 -1.35 17.66
N SER A 339 24.32 -1.07 18.53
CA SER A 339 23.56 -2.07 19.27
C SER A 339 22.54 -2.75 18.36
N VAL A 340 22.45 -4.08 18.45
CA VAL A 340 21.58 -4.94 17.64
C VAL A 340 20.80 -5.87 18.55
N GLU A 341 19.51 -6.02 18.28
CA GLU A 341 18.67 -6.99 18.97
C GLU A 341 18.69 -8.34 18.24
N PHE A 342 19.07 -9.38 18.96
CA PHE A 342 19.08 -10.77 18.49
C PHE A 342 17.86 -11.48 19.05
N ASN A 343 17.11 -12.15 18.19
CA ASN A 343 16.02 -13.04 18.58
C ASN A 343 16.52 -14.50 18.52
N ASN A 344 16.60 -15.17 19.66
CA ASN A 344 17.11 -16.54 19.76
C ASN A 344 18.51 -16.72 19.13
N GLY A 345 19.37 -15.71 19.28
CA GLY A 345 20.74 -15.74 18.75
C GLY A 345 20.88 -15.42 17.27
N VAL A 346 19.81 -14.99 16.59
CA VAL A 346 19.86 -14.55 15.19
C VAL A 346 19.46 -13.08 15.11
N ALA A 347 20.20 -12.30 14.31
CA ALA A 347 19.83 -10.95 13.92
C ALA A 347 20.11 -10.73 12.44
N SER A 348 19.24 -9.97 11.77
CA SER A 348 19.42 -9.53 10.38
C SER A 348 19.48 -8.01 10.36
N ILE A 349 20.50 -7.47 9.71
CA ILE A 349 20.78 -6.03 9.70
C ILE A 349 20.91 -5.57 8.26
N SER A 350 20.12 -4.58 7.86
CA SER A 350 20.31 -3.92 6.56
C SER A 350 21.61 -3.13 6.55
N VAL A 351 22.41 -3.29 5.50
CA VAL A 351 23.68 -2.60 5.31
C VAL A 351 23.82 -2.06 3.89
N ASP A 352 24.39 -0.87 3.75
CA ASP A 352 24.60 -0.17 2.47
C ASP A 352 25.80 -0.74 1.68
N ARG A 353 25.89 -2.06 1.60
CA ARG A 353 27.02 -2.80 1.03
C ARG A 353 26.53 -3.88 0.06
N PRO A 354 27.34 -4.31 -0.93
CA PRO A 354 26.96 -5.35 -1.89
C PRO A 354 26.53 -6.66 -1.30
N VAL A 355 25.63 -7.39 -1.97
CA VAL A 355 25.40 -8.81 -1.68
C VAL A 355 26.70 -9.56 -1.94
N GLY A 356 27.13 -10.39 -1.00
CA GLY A 356 28.41 -11.09 -1.04
C GLY A 356 29.62 -10.26 -0.56
N PHE A 357 29.41 -9.05 -0.02
CA PHE A 357 30.47 -8.23 0.56
C PHE A 357 30.99 -8.89 1.85
N PRO A 358 32.28 -9.28 1.89
CA PRO A 358 32.80 -10.05 3.00
C PRO A 358 33.10 -9.16 4.20
N PHE A 359 32.74 -9.65 5.39
CA PHE A 359 32.93 -8.93 6.64
C PHE A 359 33.50 -9.82 7.74
N THR A 360 34.26 -9.17 8.63
CA THR A 360 34.74 -9.73 9.89
C THR A 360 34.41 -8.78 11.03
N GLY A 361 34.25 -9.29 12.24
CA GLY A 361 33.83 -8.47 13.37
C GLY A 361 33.73 -9.21 14.69
N ALA A 362 33.12 -8.55 15.67
CA ALA A 362 32.80 -9.14 16.95
C ALA A 362 31.49 -8.60 17.54
N VAL A 363 30.81 -9.44 18.33
CA VAL A 363 29.65 -9.10 19.15
C VAL A 363 30.08 -9.07 20.61
N PHE A 364 29.76 -7.99 21.32
CA PHE A 364 30.22 -7.75 22.70
C PHE A 364 29.05 -7.82 23.69
N GLU A 365 29.27 -8.48 24.84
CA GLU A 365 28.30 -8.49 25.95
C GLU A 365 28.59 -7.37 26.99
N GLY A 366 27.56 -6.62 27.39
CA GLY A 366 27.58 -5.75 28.58
C GLY A 366 27.90 -4.27 28.37
N ALA A 367 27.91 -3.51 29.48
CA ALA A 367 28.32 -2.10 29.51
C ALA A 367 29.82 -2.00 29.81
N TYR A 368 30.47 -1.02 29.18
CA TYR A 368 31.92 -0.76 29.21
C TYR A 368 32.60 -1.00 30.58
N PRO A 369 33.81 -1.62 30.64
CA PRO A 369 34.66 -2.09 29.53
C PRO A 369 34.41 -3.54 29.10
N PHE A 370 34.71 -3.84 27.83
CA PHE A 370 34.34 -5.06 27.11
C PHE A 370 35.45 -6.13 27.13
N ASP A 371 35.26 -7.22 27.87
CA ASP A 371 36.30 -8.26 28.02
C ASP A 371 36.01 -9.60 27.28
N ASN A 372 34.84 -9.77 26.63
CA ASN A 372 34.51 -11.01 25.88
C ASN A 372 33.69 -10.72 24.60
N GLY A 373 34.37 -10.60 23.46
CA GLY A 373 33.73 -10.49 22.14
C GLY A 373 33.64 -11.82 21.41
N THR A 374 32.47 -12.21 20.92
CA THR A 374 32.26 -13.38 20.05
C THR A 374 32.56 -12.97 18.60
N ALA A 375 33.51 -13.64 17.96
CA ALA A 375 33.88 -13.33 16.58
C ALA A 375 32.72 -13.64 15.62
N ILE A 376 32.48 -12.72 14.67
CA ILE A 376 31.56 -12.90 13.55
C ILE A 376 32.35 -12.79 12.25
N VAL A 377 32.02 -13.65 11.31
CA VAL A 377 32.56 -13.63 9.94
C VAL A 377 31.45 -14.08 9.01
N GLY A 378 31.32 -13.43 7.88
CA GLY A 378 30.29 -13.74 6.91
C GLY A 378 30.46 -12.93 5.64
N ALA A 379 29.48 -13.06 4.77
CA ALA A 379 29.25 -12.14 3.67
C ALA A 379 27.81 -11.68 3.79
N THR A 380 27.55 -10.43 3.41
CA THR A 380 26.19 -9.92 3.28
C THR A 380 25.39 -10.85 2.36
N SER A 381 24.17 -11.18 2.77
CA SER A 381 23.18 -11.95 2.04
C SER A 381 22.06 -11.03 1.57
N GLY A 382 21.13 -11.56 0.79
CA GLY A 382 20.04 -10.79 0.18
C GLY A 382 19.67 -11.43 -1.14
N THR A 383 18.40 -11.29 -1.52
CA THR A 383 17.93 -11.76 -2.82
C THR A 383 17.70 -10.53 -3.68
N LEU A 384 18.41 -10.46 -4.80
CA LEU A 384 18.13 -9.44 -5.81
C LEU A 384 16.89 -9.88 -6.59
N TYR A 385 15.83 -9.08 -6.54
CA TYR A 385 14.65 -9.32 -7.36
C TYR A 385 14.63 -8.38 -8.56
N CYS A 386 14.22 -8.90 -9.71
CA CYS A 386 13.96 -8.10 -10.91
C CYS A 386 12.72 -8.65 -11.61
N TYR A 387 11.76 -7.81 -11.96
CA TYR A 387 10.71 -8.25 -12.87
C TYR A 387 11.26 -8.41 -14.30
N ALA A 388 10.69 -9.33 -15.08
CA ALA A 388 11.13 -9.63 -16.45
C ALA A 388 11.16 -8.39 -17.39
N ASN A 389 10.39 -7.36 -17.06
CA ASN A 389 10.30 -6.11 -17.81
C ASN A 389 10.84 -4.89 -17.04
N GLU A 390 11.78 -5.09 -16.11
CA GLU A 390 12.42 -4.03 -15.32
C GLU A 390 13.92 -3.92 -15.59
N ALA A 391 14.58 -3.05 -14.82
CA ALA A 391 16.02 -3.00 -14.70
C ALA A 391 16.41 -2.81 -13.23
N ILE A 392 17.63 -3.23 -12.88
CA ILE A 392 18.30 -2.91 -11.62
C ILE A 392 19.43 -1.92 -11.91
N SER A 393 19.65 -0.97 -11.00
CA SER A 393 20.77 -0.04 -10.97
C SER A 393 21.19 0.11 -9.51
N SER A 394 22.46 -0.10 -9.24
CA SER A 394 22.98 0.03 -7.87
C SER A 394 24.46 0.36 -7.88
N ALA A 395 24.84 1.34 -7.06
CA ALA A 395 26.24 1.69 -6.83
C ALA A 395 26.96 0.73 -5.86
N SER A 396 26.22 -0.22 -5.29
CA SER A 396 26.71 -1.08 -4.23
C SER A 396 26.38 -2.53 -4.47
N THR A 397 26.01 -3.03 -5.66
CA THR A 397 25.70 -4.47 -5.81
C THR A 397 26.92 -5.33 -6.17
N LEU A 398 27.98 -4.74 -6.74
CA LEU A 398 29.24 -5.43 -7.03
C LEU A 398 30.44 -4.62 -6.49
N PRO A 399 31.59 -5.26 -6.15
CA PRO A 399 32.78 -4.54 -5.67
C PRO A 399 33.45 -3.67 -6.74
N ASP A 400 34.02 -2.52 -6.37
CA ASP A 400 34.64 -1.53 -7.27
C ASP A 400 35.79 -2.04 -8.17
N ASN A 401 36.37 -3.20 -7.84
CA ASN A 401 37.55 -3.76 -8.50
C ASN A 401 37.27 -5.01 -9.34
N VAL A 402 36.01 -5.31 -9.71
CA VAL A 402 35.71 -6.39 -10.65
C VAL A 402 36.48 -6.19 -11.96
N VAL A 403 37.21 -7.22 -12.39
CA VAL A 403 38.08 -7.20 -13.58
C VAL A 403 37.48 -7.93 -14.78
N ALA A 404 36.52 -8.82 -14.56
CA ALA A 404 35.80 -9.51 -15.63
C ALA A 404 34.41 -9.97 -15.16
N ILE A 405 33.47 -10.07 -16.10
CA ILE A 405 32.14 -10.66 -15.91
C ILE A 405 31.94 -11.67 -17.04
N GLU A 406 31.50 -12.90 -16.74
CA GLU A 406 31.37 -13.99 -17.72
C GLU A 406 32.66 -14.22 -18.55
N GLY A 407 33.82 -14.06 -17.89
CA GLY A 407 35.13 -14.13 -18.54
C GLY A 407 35.46 -12.97 -19.50
N VAL A 408 34.55 -12.01 -19.65
CA VAL A 408 34.73 -10.80 -20.46
C VAL A 408 35.43 -9.72 -19.63
N PRO A 409 36.62 -9.25 -20.02
CA PRO A 409 37.32 -8.20 -19.27
C PRO A 409 36.53 -6.89 -19.21
N ILE A 410 36.52 -6.27 -18.02
CA ILE A 410 35.95 -4.93 -17.80
C ILE A 410 37.08 -3.91 -17.78
N ASP A 411 37.23 -3.16 -18.87
CA ASP A 411 38.19 -2.07 -19.04
C ASP A 411 37.52 -0.70 -19.30
N GLY A 412 36.18 -0.65 -19.21
CA GLY A 412 35.35 0.53 -19.43
C GLY A 412 33.84 0.21 -19.41
N ASP A 413 33.01 1.13 -19.92
CA ASP A 413 31.56 0.91 -20.07
C ASP A 413 31.33 -0.29 -21.00
N ARG A 414 30.81 -1.39 -20.46
CA ARG A 414 30.61 -2.62 -21.23
C ARG A 414 29.32 -3.32 -20.86
N ASN A 415 28.53 -3.69 -21.86
CA ASN A 415 27.39 -4.59 -21.70
C ASN A 415 27.87 -6.03 -21.92
N VAL A 416 27.60 -6.90 -20.95
CA VAL A 416 27.94 -8.33 -20.98
C VAL A 416 26.64 -9.11 -20.90
N ARG A 417 26.42 -10.06 -21.81
CA ARG A 417 25.25 -10.94 -21.75
C ARG A 417 25.52 -12.11 -20.81
N THR A 418 24.57 -12.40 -19.92
CA THR A 418 24.57 -13.59 -19.08
C THR A 418 24.28 -14.84 -19.92
N ALA A 419 24.51 -16.02 -19.34
CA ALA A 419 24.20 -17.29 -20.02
C ALA A 419 22.72 -17.44 -20.40
N LYS A 420 21.81 -16.79 -19.67
CA LYS A 420 20.37 -16.80 -19.95
C LYS A 420 19.90 -15.65 -20.84
N GLY A 421 20.78 -14.70 -21.20
CA GLY A 421 20.49 -13.65 -22.17
C GLY A 421 20.23 -12.27 -21.60
N GLY A 422 20.13 -12.14 -20.26
CA GLY A 422 20.09 -10.84 -19.58
C GLY A 422 21.38 -10.04 -19.81
N ILE A 423 21.32 -8.73 -19.64
CA ILE A 423 22.45 -7.82 -19.81
C ILE A 423 22.92 -7.33 -18.45
N VAL A 424 24.21 -7.52 -18.16
CA VAL A 424 24.91 -6.92 -17.03
C VAL A 424 25.81 -5.81 -17.55
N ALA A 425 25.71 -4.63 -16.95
CA ALA A 425 26.69 -3.56 -17.12
C ALA A 425 27.36 -3.28 -15.78
N TYR A 426 28.67 -3.01 -15.83
CA TYR A 426 29.43 -2.74 -14.61
C TYR A 426 30.57 -1.77 -14.86
N ARG A 427 30.77 -0.83 -13.93
CA ARG A 427 31.99 -0.01 -13.81
C ARG A 427 32.15 0.56 -12.40
N ASN A 428 33.32 0.40 -11.80
CA ASN A 428 33.70 1.05 -10.53
C ASN A 428 32.60 0.97 -9.45
N GLY A 429 32.07 -0.24 -9.20
CA GLY A 429 31.06 -0.50 -8.18
C GLY A 429 29.62 -0.34 -8.66
N PHE A 430 29.43 0.46 -9.70
CA PHE A 430 28.14 0.65 -10.33
C PHE A 430 27.77 -0.57 -11.18
N PHE A 431 26.63 -1.17 -10.86
CA PHE A 431 26.08 -2.37 -11.44
C PHE A 431 24.69 -2.07 -12.00
N GLU A 432 24.43 -2.58 -13.19
CA GLU A 432 23.10 -2.57 -13.78
C GLU A 432 22.78 -3.95 -14.36
N TYR A 433 21.51 -4.31 -14.29
CA TYR A 433 20.98 -5.53 -14.88
C TYR A 433 19.67 -5.26 -15.61
N VAL A 434 19.55 -5.80 -16.82
CA VAL A 434 18.33 -5.73 -17.64
C VAL A 434 18.02 -7.14 -18.17
N PRO A 435 16.83 -7.72 -17.92
CA PRO A 435 16.46 -9.04 -18.43
C PRO A 435 16.41 -9.15 -19.96
N ASP A 436 16.22 -8.03 -20.66
CA ASP A 436 16.26 -7.90 -22.13
C ASP A 436 15.34 -8.90 -22.88
N GLY A 437 14.15 -9.18 -22.33
CA GLY A 437 13.14 -10.07 -22.92
C GLY A 437 13.43 -11.58 -22.77
N ALA A 438 14.55 -11.97 -22.16
CA ALA A 438 14.91 -13.38 -21.97
C ALA A 438 13.92 -14.15 -21.08
N PHE A 439 13.17 -13.44 -20.24
CA PHE A 439 12.30 -14.01 -19.22
C PHE A 439 10.81 -13.72 -19.45
N ASP A 440 10.42 -13.22 -20.63
CA ASP A 440 9.01 -12.91 -20.93
C ASP A 440 8.13 -14.17 -20.97
N HIS A 441 8.73 -15.35 -21.06
CA HIS A 441 8.06 -16.64 -20.97
C HIS A 441 7.50 -16.94 -19.57
N LEU A 442 7.89 -16.18 -18.55
CA LEU A 442 7.39 -16.37 -17.18
C LEU A 442 5.89 -16.08 -17.10
N GLU A 443 5.14 -17.01 -16.53
CA GLU A 443 3.73 -16.84 -16.21
C GLU A 443 3.56 -16.10 -14.87
N PRO A 444 2.45 -15.39 -14.65
CA PRO A 444 2.14 -14.76 -13.36
C PRO A 444 2.43 -15.67 -12.15
N ASP A 445 2.95 -15.08 -11.08
CA ASP A 445 3.35 -15.76 -9.84
C ASP A 445 4.47 -16.81 -9.97
N THR A 446 5.07 -16.95 -11.14
CA THR A 446 6.27 -17.78 -11.36
C THR A 446 7.55 -16.96 -11.29
N THR A 447 8.65 -17.65 -10.99
CA THR A 447 9.98 -17.05 -10.90
C THR A 447 11.00 -17.93 -11.61
N ASP A 448 12.04 -17.31 -12.17
CA ASP A 448 13.27 -17.97 -12.59
C ASP A 448 14.48 -17.26 -11.95
N THR A 449 15.69 -17.68 -12.25
CA THR A 449 16.91 -17.04 -11.77
C THR A 449 17.91 -16.85 -12.90
N ASP A 450 18.55 -15.70 -12.95
CA ASP A 450 19.74 -15.46 -13.76
C ASP A 450 20.98 -15.44 -12.86
N THR A 451 22.02 -16.20 -13.20
CA THR A 451 23.25 -16.26 -12.41
C THR A 451 24.42 -16.04 -13.33
N PHE A 452 25.31 -15.13 -12.95
CA PHE A 452 26.50 -14.82 -13.72
C PHE A 452 27.76 -14.80 -12.84
N GLU A 453 28.89 -15.12 -13.45
CA GLU A 453 30.20 -15.10 -12.79
C GLU A 453 30.88 -13.74 -12.92
N TYR A 454 31.52 -13.29 -11.85
CA TYR A 454 32.41 -12.12 -11.86
C TYR A 454 33.77 -12.45 -11.23
N MET A 455 34.81 -11.77 -11.69
CA MET A 455 36.18 -12.00 -11.29
C MET A 455 36.76 -10.79 -10.58
N LEU A 456 37.42 -11.03 -9.45
CA LEU A 456 38.18 -10.04 -8.69
C LEU A 456 39.69 -10.13 -9.01
N PRO A 457 40.49 -9.12 -8.64
CA PRO A 457 41.93 -9.15 -8.83
C PRO A 457 42.57 -10.38 -8.18
N GLY A 458 43.61 -10.92 -8.81
CA GLY A 458 44.23 -12.17 -8.37
C GLY A 458 43.55 -13.44 -8.88
N GLY A 459 42.51 -13.32 -9.73
CA GLY A 459 41.85 -14.45 -10.39
C GLY A 459 40.80 -15.15 -9.52
N VAL A 460 40.25 -14.46 -8.52
CA VAL A 460 39.20 -14.99 -7.65
C VAL A 460 37.85 -14.84 -8.35
N THR A 461 37.19 -15.96 -8.65
CA THR A 461 35.84 -15.98 -9.23
C THR A 461 34.76 -16.05 -8.14
N ARG A 462 33.70 -15.29 -8.34
CA ARG A 462 32.47 -15.25 -7.53
C ARG A 462 31.26 -15.31 -8.48
N SER A 463 30.07 -15.50 -7.93
CA SER A 463 28.82 -15.48 -8.69
C SER A 463 27.81 -14.56 -8.01
N LEU A 464 26.95 -13.94 -8.82
CA LEU A 464 25.77 -13.21 -8.36
C LEU A 464 24.52 -13.85 -8.97
N THR A 465 23.49 -14.07 -8.16
CA THR A 465 22.20 -14.62 -8.59
C THR A 465 21.13 -13.55 -8.43
N ILE A 466 20.31 -13.39 -9.46
CA ILE A 466 19.14 -12.50 -9.50
C ILE A 466 17.92 -13.39 -9.66
N THR A 467 16.94 -13.25 -8.77
CA THR A 467 15.64 -13.87 -8.90
C THR A 467 14.77 -13.02 -9.82
N ILE A 468 14.32 -13.62 -10.91
CA ILE A 468 13.48 -12.99 -11.92
C ILE A 468 12.03 -13.32 -11.67
N LEU A 469 11.19 -12.29 -11.56
CA LEU A 469 9.75 -12.39 -11.39
C LEU A 469 9.04 -12.17 -12.72
N ALA A 470 7.88 -12.80 -12.92
CA ALA A 470 7.06 -12.58 -14.11
C ALA A 470 6.57 -11.12 -14.23
N SER A 471 6.49 -10.59 -15.46
CA SER A 471 6.02 -9.22 -15.70
C SER A 471 4.66 -8.97 -15.07
N ILE A 472 4.55 -7.89 -14.30
CA ILE A 472 3.28 -7.47 -13.69
C ILE A 472 2.35 -6.76 -14.67
N MET A 473 2.84 -6.41 -15.86
CA MET A 473 2.12 -5.61 -16.85
C MET A 473 1.22 -6.43 -17.77
N VAL A 474 1.40 -7.75 -17.77
CA VAL A 474 0.67 -8.70 -18.63
C VAL A 474 0.06 -9.84 -17.83
N GLU A 475 -0.98 -10.47 -18.39
CA GLU A 475 -1.59 -11.70 -17.87
C GLU A 475 -0.87 -12.95 -18.39
N GLU A 476 -1.49 -14.12 -18.20
CA GLU A 476 -1.00 -15.41 -18.67
C GLU A 476 -0.87 -15.47 -20.19
N ASN A 477 0.07 -16.30 -20.68
CA ASN A 477 0.21 -16.61 -22.09
C ASN A 477 -0.97 -17.46 -22.59
N ILE A 478 -1.63 -17.01 -23.65
CA ILE A 478 -2.72 -17.76 -24.29
C ILE A 478 -2.28 -18.59 -25.49
N ALA A 479 -1.04 -18.42 -25.96
CA ALA A 479 -0.49 -19.25 -27.02
C ALA A 479 -0.12 -20.63 -26.45
N GLU A 480 -0.67 -21.70 -27.02
CA GLU A 480 -0.41 -23.08 -26.55
C GLU A 480 1.01 -23.56 -26.90
N ASN A 481 1.51 -23.18 -28.09
CA ASN A 481 2.85 -23.56 -28.56
C ASN A 481 3.64 -22.35 -29.05
N SER A 482 4.95 -22.39 -28.82
CA SER A 482 5.90 -21.32 -29.19
C SER A 482 6.03 -21.10 -30.72
N THR A 483 5.55 -22.04 -31.53
CA THR A 483 5.60 -21.98 -33.01
C THR A 483 4.23 -21.81 -33.66
N ASP A 484 3.17 -21.55 -32.88
CA ASP A 484 1.84 -21.36 -33.45
C ASP A 484 1.80 -20.14 -34.38
N THR A 485 0.98 -20.22 -35.43
CA THR A 485 0.75 -19.11 -36.37
C THR A 485 -0.71 -18.65 -36.38
N THR A 486 -1.58 -19.36 -35.66
CA THR A 486 -3.00 -19.05 -35.49
C THR A 486 -3.39 -19.35 -34.06
N ILE A 487 -3.81 -18.33 -33.33
CA ILE A 487 -4.09 -18.38 -31.89
C ILE A 487 -5.57 -18.14 -31.71
N THR A 488 -6.33 -19.22 -31.49
CA THR A 488 -7.78 -19.17 -31.26
C THR A 488 -8.06 -18.94 -29.78
N TYR A 489 -8.81 -17.90 -29.45
CA TYR A 489 -9.14 -17.56 -28.07
C TYR A 489 -10.45 -16.77 -28.02
N ALA A 490 -11.07 -16.71 -26.84
CA ALA A 490 -12.26 -15.92 -26.60
C ALA A 490 -11.89 -14.44 -26.35
N TYR A 491 -11.37 -13.76 -27.38
CA TYR A 491 -10.93 -12.38 -27.27
C TYR A 491 -12.11 -11.44 -26.97
N ALA A 492 -11.97 -10.58 -25.96
CA ALA A 492 -12.94 -9.53 -25.69
C ALA A 492 -12.64 -8.29 -26.53
N GLU A 493 -13.68 -7.68 -27.10
CA GLU A 493 -13.55 -6.44 -27.87
C GLU A 493 -12.92 -5.34 -27.02
N GLY A 494 -11.95 -4.62 -27.58
CA GLY A 494 -11.29 -3.49 -26.95
C GLY A 494 -10.08 -3.85 -26.08
N ASP A 495 -9.89 -5.12 -25.73
CA ASP A 495 -8.68 -5.56 -25.04
C ASP A 495 -7.42 -5.30 -25.87
N THR A 496 -6.26 -5.26 -25.22
CA THR A 496 -4.98 -5.21 -25.93
C THR A 496 -4.11 -6.37 -25.51
N TYR A 497 -3.48 -6.98 -26.51
CA TYR A 497 -2.57 -8.10 -26.32
C TYR A 497 -1.17 -7.72 -26.79
N GLU A 498 -0.17 -8.08 -26.00
CA GLU A 498 1.22 -8.15 -26.42
C GLU A 498 1.42 -9.48 -27.13
N VAL A 499 1.83 -9.43 -28.39
CA VAL A 499 2.17 -10.59 -29.23
C VAL A 499 3.65 -10.48 -29.53
N ALA A 500 4.46 -11.39 -29.00
CA ALA A 500 5.88 -11.38 -29.25
C ALA A 500 6.44 -12.77 -29.55
N PHE A 501 7.44 -12.80 -30.42
CA PHE A 501 8.03 -14.02 -30.96
C PHE A 501 9.41 -13.72 -31.57
N ASP A 502 10.25 -14.74 -31.63
CA ASP A 502 11.57 -14.66 -32.25
C ASP A 502 11.48 -15.09 -33.72
N VAL A 503 12.20 -14.39 -34.59
CA VAL A 503 12.33 -14.60 -36.02
C VAL A 503 13.78 -14.90 -36.34
N THR A 504 14.04 -16.06 -36.93
CA THR A 504 15.38 -16.47 -37.36
C THR A 504 15.42 -16.87 -38.83
N GLY A 505 16.58 -16.74 -39.47
CA GLY A 505 16.79 -17.20 -40.84
C GLY A 505 16.07 -16.39 -41.92
N ARG A 506 15.42 -15.27 -41.57
CA ARG A 506 14.79 -14.34 -42.51
C ARG A 506 15.84 -13.71 -43.42
N THR A 507 15.62 -13.78 -44.74
CA THR A 507 16.42 -13.05 -45.73
C THR A 507 15.57 -12.12 -46.60
N THR A 508 14.25 -12.34 -46.64
CA THR A 508 13.29 -11.49 -47.35
C THR A 508 11.91 -11.58 -46.70
N GLY A 509 11.07 -10.58 -46.94
CA GLY A 509 9.67 -10.54 -46.51
C GLY A 509 9.46 -10.23 -45.03
N ASP A 510 8.20 -10.07 -44.63
CA ASP A 510 7.81 -9.56 -43.32
C ASP A 510 6.75 -10.47 -42.67
N ILE A 511 6.59 -10.36 -41.35
CA ILE A 511 5.57 -11.09 -40.62
C ILE A 511 4.80 -10.14 -39.70
N LEU A 512 3.48 -10.26 -39.70
CA LEU A 512 2.57 -9.32 -39.02
C LEU A 512 1.48 -10.09 -38.27
N PRO A 513 1.27 -9.86 -36.97
CA PRO A 513 0.10 -10.36 -36.28
C PRO A 513 -1.16 -9.60 -36.69
N LEU A 514 -2.21 -10.34 -37.06
CA LEU A 514 -3.53 -9.82 -37.45
C LEU A 514 -4.62 -10.33 -36.51
N ALA A 515 -5.40 -9.43 -35.92
CA ALA A 515 -6.64 -9.79 -35.25
C ALA A 515 -7.75 -9.96 -36.30
N ILE A 516 -8.34 -11.16 -36.37
CA ILE A 516 -9.33 -11.48 -37.40
C ILE A 516 -10.74 -11.28 -36.84
N GLY A 517 -11.47 -10.30 -37.36
CA GLY A 517 -12.87 -10.02 -36.99
C GLY A 517 -13.48 -8.81 -37.70
N ASP A 518 -12.68 -7.78 -37.95
CA ASP A 518 -13.06 -6.56 -38.67
C ASP A 518 -12.05 -6.26 -39.79
N THR A 519 -12.53 -6.12 -41.03
CA THR A 519 -11.68 -5.88 -42.21
C THR A 519 -11.24 -4.41 -42.36
N THR A 520 -11.74 -3.52 -41.52
CA THR A 520 -11.32 -2.11 -41.45
C THR A 520 -10.19 -1.88 -40.44
N PHE A 521 -9.91 -2.88 -39.60
CA PHE A 521 -8.89 -2.82 -38.58
C PHE A 521 -7.49 -2.95 -39.21
N THR A 522 -6.65 -1.94 -38.98
CA THR A 522 -5.22 -2.00 -39.29
C THR A 522 -4.46 -2.28 -37.99
N PRO A 523 -3.68 -3.37 -37.91
CA PRO A 523 -2.85 -3.64 -36.75
C PRO A 523 -1.96 -2.44 -36.47
N ARG A 524 -1.91 -2.03 -35.21
CA ARG A 524 -1.09 -0.88 -34.83
C ARG A 524 0.30 -1.38 -34.48
N TYR A 525 1.24 -0.97 -35.31
CA TYR A 525 2.66 -1.21 -35.16
C TYR A 525 3.16 -0.59 -33.87
N THR A 526 3.93 -1.34 -33.08
CA THR A 526 4.59 -0.80 -31.89
C THR A 526 6.07 -1.16 -31.84
N PHE A 527 6.50 -2.38 -32.19
CA PHE A 527 7.91 -2.77 -32.27
C PHE A 527 8.18 -3.98 -33.18
N ASP A 528 8.67 -3.78 -34.41
CA ASP A 528 9.07 -4.92 -35.26
C ASP A 528 10.53 -4.81 -35.71
N ARG A 529 11.29 -5.91 -35.61
CA ARG A 529 12.64 -6.06 -36.17
C ARG A 529 13.07 -7.53 -36.27
N ASP A 530 13.82 -7.79 -37.34
CA ASP A 530 14.69 -8.96 -37.55
C ASP A 530 15.29 -9.47 -36.25
N GLY A 531 14.79 -10.61 -35.76
CA GLY A 531 15.06 -11.11 -34.42
C GLY A 531 13.75 -11.16 -33.63
N ARG A 532 13.68 -10.48 -32.49
CA ARG A 532 12.47 -10.50 -31.64
C ARG A 532 11.46 -9.43 -32.07
N GLU A 533 10.27 -9.89 -32.45
CA GLU A 533 9.12 -9.09 -32.88
C GLU A 533 8.17 -8.88 -31.69
N VAL A 534 7.63 -7.68 -31.48
CA VAL A 534 6.79 -7.34 -30.31
C VAL A 534 5.66 -6.37 -30.68
N TRP A 535 4.43 -6.82 -30.54
CA TRP A 535 3.26 -6.10 -31.04
C TRP A 535 2.21 -5.90 -29.98
N HIS A 536 1.72 -4.67 -29.83
CA HIS A 536 0.52 -4.37 -29.05
C HIS A 536 -0.70 -4.25 -29.96
N LEU A 537 -1.59 -5.23 -29.87
CA LEU A 537 -2.73 -5.37 -30.75
C LEU A 537 -4.03 -5.11 -29.99
N LYS A 538 -4.74 -4.05 -30.35
CA LYS A 538 -6.12 -3.81 -29.86
C LYS A 538 -7.09 -4.74 -30.57
N ILE A 539 -7.93 -5.44 -29.82
CA ILE A 539 -8.88 -6.41 -30.34
C ILE A 539 -10.11 -5.71 -30.93
N PRO A 540 -10.43 -5.92 -32.22
CA PRO A 540 -11.66 -5.40 -32.82
C PRO A 540 -12.89 -6.22 -32.40
N ALA A 541 -14.08 -5.70 -32.69
CA ALA A 541 -15.32 -6.43 -32.49
C ALA A 541 -15.31 -7.79 -33.22
N ASN A 542 -15.87 -8.82 -32.59
CA ASN A 542 -16.01 -10.19 -33.12
C ASN A 542 -14.68 -10.90 -33.45
N CYS A 543 -13.57 -10.50 -32.82
CA CYS A 543 -12.30 -11.19 -33.01
C CYS A 543 -12.33 -12.60 -32.41
N SER A 544 -11.95 -13.60 -33.20
CA SER A 544 -11.90 -15.00 -32.74
C SER A 544 -10.50 -15.61 -32.79
N GLN A 545 -9.57 -14.97 -33.50
CA GLN A 545 -8.20 -15.45 -33.65
C GLN A 545 -7.22 -14.31 -33.94
N ILE A 546 -6.00 -14.46 -33.46
CA ILE A 546 -4.82 -13.71 -33.93
C ILE A 546 -4.04 -14.62 -34.89
N VAL A 547 -3.64 -14.11 -36.04
CA VAL A 547 -2.91 -14.86 -37.07
C VAL A 547 -1.60 -14.16 -37.41
N LEU A 548 -0.48 -14.87 -37.30
CA LEU A 548 0.82 -14.39 -37.79
C LEU A 548 0.84 -14.55 -39.31
N THR A 549 0.74 -13.44 -40.02
CA THR A 549 0.59 -13.41 -41.48
C THR A 549 1.92 -13.07 -42.14
N HIS A 550 2.40 -13.99 -42.96
CA HIS A 550 3.59 -13.82 -43.78
C HIS A 550 3.27 -12.89 -44.97
N GLN A 551 4.13 -11.90 -45.20
CA GLN A 551 4.02 -10.93 -46.29
C GLN A 551 5.32 -10.88 -47.10
N ASN A 552 5.24 -10.34 -48.32
CA ASN A 552 6.40 -10.02 -49.16
C ASN A 552 7.39 -11.19 -49.38
N GLY A 553 6.90 -12.44 -49.30
CA GLY A 553 7.70 -13.64 -49.52
C GLY A 553 8.51 -14.12 -48.29
N PHE A 554 8.07 -13.79 -47.07
CA PHE A 554 8.73 -14.17 -45.82
C PHE A 554 9.24 -15.62 -45.82
N ASP A 555 10.53 -15.78 -45.56
CA ASP A 555 11.26 -17.06 -45.58
C ASP A 555 11.87 -17.44 -44.22
N GLY A 556 11.64 -16.62 -43.20
CA GLY A 556 12.11 -16.88 -41.84
C GLY A 556 11.32 -17.96 -41.11
N THR A 557 11.76 -18.29 -39.89
CA THR A 557 11.09 -19.17 -38.94
C THR A 557 10.72 -18.41 -37.67
N THR A 558 9.54 -18.69 -37.12
CA THR A 558 9.09 -18.14 -35.83
C THR A 558 9.20 -19.16 -34.70
N ASP A 559 9.65 -18.72 -33.54
CA ASP A 559 9.62 -19.48 -32.28
C ASP A 559 9.38 -18.51 -31.10
N GLY A 560 9.33 -19.02 -29.86
CA GLY A 560 9.20 -18.20 -28.66
C GLY A 560 7.90 -17.39 -28.56
N LEU A 561 6.85 -17.79 -29.30
CA LEU A 561 5.58 -17.08 -29.32
C LEU A 561 4.95 -17.00 -27.93
N HIS A 562 4.61 -15.78 -27.55
CA HIS A 562 3.72 -15.47 -26.46
C HIS A 562 2.69 -14.44 -26.90
N VAL A 563 1.46 -14.66 -26.46
CA VAL A 563 0.34 -13.77 -26.63
C VAL A 563 -0.24 -13.53 -25.25
N LYS A 564 -0.06 -12.33 -24.69
CA LYS A 564 -0.46 -12.02 -23.32
C LYS A 564 -1.34 -10.78 -23.30
N ARG A 565 -2.43 -10.82 -22.54
CA ARG A 565 -3.29 -9.64 -22.39
C ARG A 565 -2.54 -8.59 -21.59
N VAL A 566 -2.43 -7.37 -22.13
CA VAL A 566 -1.88 -6.22 -21.40
C VAL A 566 -2.90 -5.82 -20.35
N LYS A 567 -2.51 -5.90 -19.09
CA LYS A 567 -3.38 -5.48 -18.00
C LYS A 567 -3.63 -3.99 -18.15
N LYS A 568 -4.87 -3.53 -17.90
CA LYS A 568 -5.25 -2.10 -17.91
C LYS A 568 -6.16 -1.78 -16.72
N PRO A 569 -6.34 -0.50 -16.38
CA PRO A 569 -7.45 -0.09 -15.51
C PRO A 569 -8.78 -0.59 -16.09
N SER A 570 -9.75 -0.93 -15.23
CA SER A 570 -11.06 -1.43 -15.68
C SER A 570 -12.08 -0.33 -15.93
N THR A 571 -11.83 0.88 -15.42
CA THR A 571 -12.74 2.02 -15.50
C THR A 571 -12.19 3.11 -16.41
N VAL A 572 -12.98 3.55 -17.39
CA VAL A 572 -12.63 4.70 -18.23
C VAL A 572 -12.74 6.00 -17.42
N ILE A 573 -11.72 6.85 -17.52
CA ILE A 573 -11.67 8.12 -16.78
C ILE A 573 -11.60 9.28 -17.77
N ALA A 574 -12.54 10.23 -17.66
CA ALA A 574 -12.53 11.43 -18.49
C ALA A 574 -11.26 12.27 -18.21
N PRO A 575 -10.71 12.99 -19.20
CA PRO A 575 -9.69 13.99 -18.92
C PRO A 575 -10.16 14.95 -17.82
N ARG A 576 -9.33 15.23 -16.81
CA ARG A 576 -9.68 16.16 -15.72
C ARG A 576 -10.05 17.53 -16.26
N ARG A 577 -9.39 17.94 -17.35
CA ARG A 577 -9.54 19.26 -17.97
C ARG A 577 -9.09 19.25 -19.43
N LEU A 578 -9.59 20.21 -20.21
CA LEU A 578 -9.12 20.52 -21.55
C LEU A 578 -8.61 21.95 -21.61
N ASP A 579 -7.30 22.13 -21.70
CA ASP A 579 -6.69 23.44 -21.94
C ASP A 579 -6.46 23.65 -23.43
N VAL A 580 -6.79 24.85 -23.90
CA VAL A 580 -6.51 25.28 -25.26
C VAL A 580 -5.80 26.62 -25.18
N SER A 581 -4.64 26.68 -25.80
CA SER A 581 -3.78 27.86 -25.78
C SER A 581 -3.33 28.19 -27.20
N GLN A 582 -3.40 29.46 -27.56
CA GLN A 582 -2.71 29.96 -28.73
C GLN A 582 -1.21 29.98 -28.43
N VAL A 583 -0.39 29.42 -29.33
CA VAL A 583 1.06 29.50 -29.16
C VAL A 583 1.48 30.95 -29.32
N ASN A 584 2.12 31.52 -28.30
CA ASN A 584 2.59 32.89 -28.39
C ASN A 584 3.85 32.92 -29.28
N GLN A 585 3.72 33.46 -30.49
CA GLN A 585 4.84 33.57 -31.44
C GLN A 585 5.82 34.71 -31.12
N ARG A 586 5.53 35.54 -30.11
CA ARG A 586 6.44 36.60 -29.69
C ARG A 586 7.77 35.99 -29.24
N GLN A 587 8.86 36.57 -29.73
CA GLN A 587 10.24 36.18 -29.41
C GLN A 587 10.62 34.74 -29.78
N GLN A 588 9.80 34.04 -30.58
CA GLN A 588 10.21 32.76 -31.15
C GLN A 588 11.43 32.96 -32.07
N PRO A 589 12.46 32.12 -31.96
CA PRO A 589 13.58 32.13 -32.90
C PRO A 589 13.09 31.93 -34.35
N PRO A 590 13.61 32.69 -35.33
CA PRO A 590 13.21 32.55 -36.75
C PRO A 590 13.36 31.13 -37.32
N ASN A 591 14.25 30.34 -36.73
CA ASN A 591 14.60 29.00 -37.20
C ASN A 591 14.00 27.89 -36.32
N CYS A 592 13.18 28.21 -35.32
CA CYS A 592 12.44 27.18 -34.58
C CYS A 592 11.09 26.92 -35.25
N PRO A 593 10.80 25.70 -35.73
CA PRO A 593 9.49 25.39 -36.26
C PRO A 593 8.50 25.33 -35.09
N VAL A 594 7.42 26.10 -35.19
CA VAL A 594 6.29 25.99 -34.29
C VAL A 594 5.29 25.06 -34.96
N GLU A 595 5.03 23.90 -34.37
CA GLU A 595 3.94 23.05 -34.83
C GLU A 595 2.60 23.70 -34.46
N GLY A 596 1.80 24.05 -35.47
CA GLY A 596 0.48 24.65 -35.30
C GLY A 596 0.50 26.09 -34.78
N ASN A 597 -0.68 26.71 -34.70
CA ASN A 597 -0.87 27.99 -34.00
C ASN A 597 -1.72 27.84 -32.72
N CYS A 598 -2.16 26.62 -32.43
CA CYS A 598 -3.03 26.27 -31.33
C CYS A 598 -2.54 24.96 -30.72
N VAL A 599 -2.43 24.91 -29.39
CA VAL A 599 -2.14 23.69 -28.63
C VAL A 599 -3.38 23.30 -27.86
N ILE A 600 -3.86 22.09 -28.10
CA ILE A 600 -5.02 21.49 -27.43
C ILE A 600 -4.48 20.38 -26.52
N ARG A 601 -4.61 20.61 -25.21
CA ARG A 601 -4.01 19.77 -24.18
C ARG A 601 -5.10 19.15 -23.30
N PRO A 602 -5.40 17.86 -23.45
CA PRO A 602 -6.12 17.12 -22.41
C PRO A 602 -5.18 16.96 -21.20
N ALA A 603 -5.62 17.42 -20.03
CA ALA A 603 -4.99 17.07 -18.76
C ALA A 603 -5.59 15.75 -18.30
N LEU A 604 -4.79 14.68 -18.35
CA LEU A 604 -5.23 13.33 -18.04
C LEU A 604 -4.99 13.03 -16.56
N GLU A 605 -5.90 12.26 -15.98
CA GLU A 605 -5.70 11.69 -14.65
C GLU A 605 -4.82 10.45 -14.77
N THR A 606 -3.83 10.34 -13.89
CA THR A 606 -3.00 9.14 -13.77
C THR A 606 -3.78 8.06 -13.01
N VAL A 607 -3.43 6.79 -13.23
CA VAL A 607 -4.08 5.65 -12.55
C VAL A 607 -3.93 5.79 -11.04
N LEU A 608 -2.75 6.23 -10.61
CA LEU A 608 -2.46 6.61 -9.24
C LEU A 608 -2.06 8.09 -9.21
N ASP A 609 -2.82 8.91 -8.51
CA ASP A 609 -2.46 10.31 -8.30
C ASP A 609 -1.26 10.37 -7.34
N PRO A 610 -0.11 10.93 -7.75
CA PRO A 610 1.06 11.05 -6.89
C PRO A 610 0.76 11.75 -5.55
N ALA A 611 -0.24 12.64 -5.51
CA ALA A 611 -0.63 13.33 -4.29
C ALA A 611 -1.32 12.42 -3.25
N THR A 612 -1.74 11.21 -3.63
CA THR A 612 -2.48 10.27 -2.77
C THR A 612 -1.62 9.17 -2.15
N LEU A 613 -0.31 9.15 -2.44
CA LEU A 613 0.66 8.12 -2.03
C LEU A 613 1.07 8.13 -0.53
N SER A 614 0.17 8.56 0.36
CA SER A 614 0.31 8.69 1.83
C SER A 614 1.17 9.88 2.35
N ASP A 615 0.52 10.72 3.16
CA ASP A 615 1.04 11.62 4.21
C ASP A 615 2.00 12.78 3.87
N TYR A 616 2.11 13.22 2.61
CA TYR A 616 2.86 14.46 2.33
C TYR A 616 2.14 15.68 2.90
N THR A 617 2.74 16.30 3.92
CA THR A 617 2.41 17.68 4.28
C THR A 617 3.18 18.60 3.33
N PHE A 618 2.46 19.27 2.44
CA PHE A 618 3.05 20.21 1.49
C PHE A 618 3.45 21.51 2.20
N THR A 619 4.69 21.92 1.98
CA THR A 619 5.22 23.23 2.38
C THR A 619 4.50 24.32 1.61
N GLU A 620 4.32 24.11 0.30
CA GLU A 620 3.50 24.96 -0.55
C GLU A 620 2.65 24.09 -1.48
N ASP A 621 1.43 24.55 -1.70
CA ASP A 621 0.42 23.88 -2.51
C ASP A 621 -0.33 24.93 -3.33
N ILE A 622 0.18 25.18 -4.54
CA ILE A 622 -0.25 26.29 -5.40
C ILE A 622 -1.11 25.72 -6.52
N THR A 623 -2.35 26.22 -6.63
CA THR A 623 -3.30 25.75 -7.65
C THR A 623 -3.90 26.90 -8.45
N GLY A 624 -3.86 26.80 -9.78
CA GLY A 624 -4.54 27.73 -10.69
C GLY A 624 -3.92 29.11 -10.82
N GLU A 625 -2.71 29.32 -10.29
CA GLU A 625 -2.05 30.63 -10.26
C GLU A 625 -1.15 30.89 -11.48
N THR A 626 -0.96 32.16 -11.81
CA THR A 626 0.13 32.60 -12.69
C THR A 626 1.34 32.97 -11.83
N LEU A 627 2.38 32.14 -11.91
CA LEU A 627 3.60 32.28 -11.12
C LEU A 627 4.32 33.59 -11.45
N GLY A 628 4.70 34.35 -10.43
CA GLY A 628 5.39 35.64 -10.59
C GLY A 628 4.49 36.81 -11.06
N ALA A 629 3.16 36.75 -10.84
CA ALA A 629 2.22 37.79 -11.27
C ALA A 629 2.45 39.17 -10.62
N ASN A 630 3.07 39.26 -9.44
CA ASN A 630 3.27 40.50 -8.68
C ASN A 630 4.57 41.29 -9.02
N GLY A 631 5.15 41.04 -10.19
CA GLY A 631 6.34 41.74 -10.69
C GLY A 631 7.67 41.06 -10.32
N GLY A 632 8.62 41.06 -11.27
CA GLY A 632 9.91 40.39 -11.14
C GLY A 632 10.23 39.45 -12.32
N ARG A 633 11.49 39.00 -12.39
CA ARG A 633 12.02 38.12 -13.46
C ARG A 633 11.70 36.63 -13.25
N LEU A 634 11.41 36.25 -12.01
CA LEU A 634 11.26 34.85 -11.59
C LEU A 634 9.76 34.53 -11.41
N GLY A 635 9.41 33.27 -11.66
CA GLY A 635 8.11 32.67 -11.34
C GLY A 635 8.05 32.34 -9.85
N TYR A 636 8.12 31.05 -9.51
CA TYR A 636 8.23 30.58 -8.13
C TYR A 636 9.67 30.19 -7.79
N ARG A 637 10.17 30.65 -6.63
CA ARG A 637 11.46 30.23 -6.09
C ARG A 637 11.36 29.90 -4.60
N ALA A 638 11.64 28.66 -4.21
CA ALA A 638 11.74 28.31 -2.79
C ALA A 638 13.04 28.87 -2.18
N SER A 639 13.02 29.19 -0.88
CA SER A 639 14.20 29.61 -0.11
C SER A 639 14.78 28.51 0.79
N SER A 640 14.09 27.37 0.91
CA SER A 640 14.44 26.22 1.74
C SER A 640 13.86 24.93 1.12
N GLY A 641 14.35 23.76 1.56
CA GLY A 641 13.78 22.45 1.23
C GLY A 641 12.35 22.25 1.75
N GLY A 642 11.70 21.19 1.27
CA GLY A 642 10.36 20.78 1.65
C GLY A 642 9.58 20.09 0.52
N ASN A 643 8.35 19.67 0.85
CA ASN A 643 7.42 19.10 -0.13
C ASN A 643 6.66 20.20 -0.88
N PHE A 644 6.57 20.14 -2.20
CA PHE A 644 5.92 21.18 -3.01
C PHE A 644 4.92 20.60 -4.00
N ARG A 645 3.78 21.27 -4.17
CA ARG A 645 2.76 20.93 -5.16
C ARG A 645 2.34 22.13 -5.99
N PHE A 646 2.29 21.96 -7.30
CA PHE A 646 1.82 22.95 -8.27
C PHE A 646 0.82 22.30 -9.22
N VAL A 647 -0.41 22.80 -9.24
CA VAL A 647 -1.49 22.26 -10.10
C VAL A 647 -2.10 23.36 -10.95
N ASP A 648 -2.33 23.11 -12.23
CA ASP A 648 -2.99 24.05 -13.16
C ASP A 648 -2.32 25.45 -13.22
N CYS A 649 -1.02 25.51 -12.98
CA CYS A 649 -0.25 26.76 -12.91
C CYS A 649 0.18 27.25 -14.30
N ARG A 650 0.47 28.55 -14.39
CA ARG A 650 1.05 29.19 -15.58
C ARG A 650 2.30 29.99 -15.25
N SER A 651 3.27 30.03 -16.13
CA SER A 651 4.42 30.92 -16.07
C SER A 651 4.68 31.48 -17.46
N ILE A 652 4.56 32.78 -17.65
CA ILE A 652 4.62 33.43 -18.97
C ILE A 652 5.65 34.55 -18.94
N GLU A 653 6.55 34.55 -19.93
CA GLU A 653 7.62 35.53 -20.11
C GLU A 653 8.45 35.69 -18.81
N LYS A 654 8.72 34.56 -18.12
CA LYS A 654 9.57 34.50 -16.93
C LYS A 654 10.90 33.83 -17.25
N LYS A 655 11.94 34.22 -16.51
CA LYS A 655 13.28 33.65 -16.59
C LYS A 655 13.34 32.25 -15.97
N GLU A 656 12.61 32.04 -14.87
CA GLU A 656 12.50 30.76 -14.19
C GLU A 656 11.02 30.52 -13.89
N ALA A 657 10.42 29.37 -14.24
CA ALA A 657 9.03 29.11 -13.87
C ALA A 657 8.92 28.57 -12.44
N ILE A 658 9.64 27.50 -12.14
CA ILE A 658 9.70 26.90 -10.81
C ILE A 658 11.16 26.56 -10.52
N SER A 659 11.68 27.05 -9.40
CA SER A 659 13.00 26.68 -8.89
C SER A 659 12.91 26.42 -7.39
N MET A 660 13.45 25.31 -6.91
CA MET A 660 13.43 25.00 -5.49
C MET A 660 14.78 24.54 -4.99
N TYR A 661 14.90 24.57 -3.66
CA TYR A 661 15.91 23.79 -2.95
C TYR A 661 15.21 22.53 -2.45
N GLY A 662 15.93 21.42 -2.38
CA GLY A 662 15.41 20.16 -1.83
C GLY A 662 16.30 19.61 -0.74
N GLY A 663 15.97 18.39 -0.33
CA GLY A 663 16.73 17.53 0.56
C GLY A 663 16.25 16.07 0.41
N LEU A 664 17.01 15.14 0.99
CA LEU A 664 16.64 13.72 1.01
C LEU A 664 15.25 13.54 1.66
N GLY A 665 14.34 12.88 0.92
CA GLY A 665 12.96 12.62 1.35
C GLY A 665 11.92 13.67 0.91
N ASP A 666 12.33 14.80 0.34
CA ASP A 666 11.39 15.81 -0.19
C ASP A 666 10.71 15.33 -1.48
N VAL A 667 9.49 15.82 -1.74
CA VAL A 667 8.73 15.57 -2.98
C VAL A 667 8.37 16.85 -3.74
N LEU A 668 8.42 16.79 -5.07
CA LEU A 668 7.91 17.82 -5.98
C LEU A 668 6.83 17.22 -6.86
N ILE A 669 5.62 17.78 -6.83
CA ILE A 669 4.53 17.44 -7.74
C ILE A 669 4.20 18.66 -8.59
N VAL A 670 4.27 18.51 -9.91
CA VAL A 670 3.85 19.51 -10.89
C VAL A 670 2.86 18.87 -11.85
N ASP A 671 1.59 19.25 -11.75
CA ASP A 671 0.55 18.81 -12.68
C ASP A 671 0.00 19.98 -13.50
N ASN A 672 -0.02 19.80 -14.82
CA ASN A 672 -0.64 20.72 -15.78
C ASN A 672 -0.02 22.14 -15.81
N LEU A 673 1.30 22.26 -15.60
CA LEU A 673 2.01 23.54 -15.78
C LEU A 673 2.03 23.96 -17.25
N TRP A 674 1.72 25.24 -17.51
CA TRP A 674 1.96 25.89 -18.80
C TRP A 674 3.06 26.94 -18.65
N CYS A 675 4.23 26.66 -19.21
CA CYS A 675 5.38 27.56 -19.20
C CYS A 675 5.72 28.04 -20.62
N GLU A 676 5.70 29.34 -20.81
CA GLU A 676 6.27 29.99 -21.99
C GLU A 676 7.33 31.00 -21.56
N GLY A 677 8.56 30.78 -22.02
CA GLY A 677 9.68 31.71 -21.86
C GLY A 677 9.58 32.93 -22.79
N GLY A 678 10.72 33.45 -23.21
CA GLY A 678 10.79 34.68 -24.00
C GLY A 678 10.87 35.95 -23.17
N TYR A 679 11.67 35.95 -22.10
CA TYR A 679 11.94 37.18 -21.35
C TYR A 679 12.51 38.29 -22.28
N PRO A 680 12.11 39.58 -22.12
CA PRO A 680 12.56 40.66 -23.01
C PRO A 680 14.08 40.87 -23.05
N ALA A 681 14.67 40.86 -24.25
CA ALA A 681 16.11 41.05 -24.45
C ALA A 681 16.66 42.41 -23.96
N SER A 682 15.80 43.42 -23.79
CA SER A 682 16.19 44.72 -23.20
C SER A 682 16.50 44.63 -21.70
N GLU A 683 16.11 43.53 -21.06
CA GLU A 683 16.34 43.23 -19.66
C GLU A 683 17.26 42.00 -19.49
N ASP A 684 17.67 41.34 -20.58
CA ASP A 684 18.71 40.31 -20.59
C ASP A 684 20.06 40.93 -20.19
N GLY A 685 20.56 40.54 -19.02
CA GLY A 685 21.97 40.69 -18.68
C GLY A 685 22.79 39.62 -19.45
N PRO A 686 24.08 39.86 -19.75
CA PRO A 686 24.90 38.92 -20.52
C PRO A 686 25.24 37.57 -19.84
N TRP A 687 24.59 37.19 -18.73
CA TRP A 687 25.07 36.16 -17.79
C TRP A 687 23.98 35.33 -17.09
N GLU A 688 22.87 34.98 -17.74
CA GLU A 688 21.65 34.61 -16.99
C GLU A 688 20.93 33.33 -17.46
N PHE A 689 20.88 32.32 -16.57
CA PHE A 689 20.19 31.03 -16.67
C PHE A 689 18.68 31.18 -16.92
N GLU A 690 18.11 30.51 -17.92
CA GLU A 690 16.65 30.41 -18.10
C GLU A 690 16.18 28.98 -17.92
N LEU A 691 15.21 28.79 -17.04
CA LEU A 691 14.82 27.47 -16.56
C LEU A 691 13.29 27.33 -16.57
N GLY A 692 12.79 26.19 -17.03
CA GLY A 692 11.41 25.82 -16.77
C GLY A 692 11.26 25.39 -15.32
N ILE A 693 11.64 24.15 -15.02
CA ILE A 693 11.58 23.58 -13.67
C ILE A 693 12.99 23.17 -13.24
N SER A 694 13.37 23.53 -12.01
CA SER A 694 14.59 23.05 -11.36
C SER A 694 14.31 22.57 -9.93
N ASN A 695 14.79 21.37 -9.60
CA ASN A 695 14.63 20.75 -8.27
C ASN A 695 15.77 21.11 -7.28
N GLY A 696 16.75 21.91 -7.69
CA GLY A 696 17.92 22.25 -6.86
C GLY A 696 18.89 23.21 -7.56
N THR A 697 19.59 24.06 -6.80
CA THR A 697 20.69 24.87 -7.35
C THR A 697 21.89 24.00 -7.74
N THR A 698 22.74 24.47 -8.65
CA THR A 698 23.96 23.77 -9.06
C THR A 698 24.77 23.27 -7.84
N ASN A 699 24.91 21.95 -7.70
CA ASN A 699 25.63 21.27 -6.60
C ASN A 699 24.99 21.35 -5.20
N GLY A 700 23.69 21.66 -5.09
CA GLY A 700 22.92 21.50 -3.86
C GLY A 700 22.07 20.23 -3.88
N ASP A 701 21.64 19.78 -2.70
CA ASP A 701 20.78 18.59 -2.56
C ASP A 701 19.43 18.86 -3.26
N GLY A 702 19.08 17.97 -4.19
CA GLY A 702 17.82 18.00 -4.94
C GLY A 702 16.68 17.36 -4.17
N VAL A 703 15.46 17.57 -4.67
CA VAL A 703 14.26 16.86 -4.21
C VAL A 703 14.37 15.37 -4.58
N ALA A 704 14.04 14.47 -3.65
CA ALA A 704 14.22 13.04 -3.84
C ALA A 704 13.23 12.43 -4.85
N SER A 705 11.95 12.83 -4.81
CA SER A 705 10.95 12.31 -5.76
C SER A 705 10.29 13.46 -6.51
N VAL A 706 10.42 13.46 -7.84
CA VAL A 706 9.85 14.50 -8.71
C VAL A 706 8.80 13.88 -9.62
N TYR A 707 7.57 14.40 -9.59
CA TYR A 707 6.47 14.01 -10.47
C TYR A 707 6.06 15.19 -11.33
N ILE A 708 6.22 15.07 -12.65
CA ILE A 708 5.85 16.10 -13.63
C ILE A 708 4.83 15.52 -14.60
N THR A 709 3.58 15.93 -14.47
CA THR A 709 2.45 15.42 -15.27
C THR A 709 1.80 16.53 -16.09
N ASN A 710 1.29 16.20 -17.27
CA ASN A 710 0.50 17.10 -18.13
C ASN A 710 1.18 18.45 -18.47
N THR A 711 2.51 18.52 -18.41
CA THR A 711 3.26 19.78 -18.43
C THR A 711 3.71 20.19 -19.84
N TYR A 712 3.61 21.48 -20.15
CA TYR A 712 4.10 22.09 -21.37
C TYR A 712 5.11 23.19 -21.02
N ILE A 713 6.31 23.14 -21.62
CA ILE A 713 7.36 24.15 -21.46
C ILE A 713 7.93 24.48 -22.84
N ASP A 714 7.87 25.75 -23.23
CA ASP A 714 8.59 26.27 -24.38
C ASP A 714 9.37 27.52 -23.94
N LEU A 715 10.70 27.41 -23.82
CA LEU A 715 11.52 28.54 -23.35
C LEU A 715 11.78 29.59 -24.44
N LYS A 716 11.48 29.29 -25.71
CA LYS A 716 11.68 30.19 -26.86
C LYS A 716 13.12 30.67 -27.02
N LYS A 717 14.10 29.85 -26.61
CA LYS A 717 15.52 30.14 -26.79
C LYS A 717 16.10 29.39 -27.97
N SER A 718 16.94 30.09 -28.74
CA SER A 718 17.74 29.46 -29.79
C SER A 718 18.80 28.55 -29.18
N SER A 719 19.13 27.47 -29.89
CA SER A 719 20.24 26.59 -29.53
C SER A 719 21.55 27.37 -29.33
N ILE A 720 22.25 27.11 -28.23
CA ILE A 720 23.57 27.67 -27.95
C ILE A 720 24.73 26.78 -28.44
N ASN A 721 24.42 25.65 -29.09
CA ASN A 721 25.38 24.69 -29.64
C ASN A 721 26.48 24.26 -28.64
N GLY A 722 26.11 24.06 -27.37
CA GLY A 722 27.05 23.66 -26.30
C GLY A 722 28.06 24.75 -25.88
N GLY A 723 27.87 25.99 -26.32
CA GLY A 723 28.75 27.11 -25.98
C GLY A 723 28.58 27.61 -24.54
N TYR A 724 29.36 27.08 -23.60
CA TYR A 724 29.36 27.52 -22.19
C TYR A 724 30.10 28.84 -21.91
N SER A 725 30.76 29.43 -22.91
CA SER A 725 31.48 30.70 -22.73
C SER A 725 30.47 31.83 -22.46
N GLY A 726 30.25 32.17 -21.18
CA GLY A 726 29.30 33.22 -20.81
C GLY A 726 28.24 32.84 -19.76
N GLY A 727 28.18 31.60 -19.27
CA GLY A 727 27.18 31.23 -18.25
C GLY A 727 25.75 31.02 -18.78
N ASN A 728 25.61 30.60 -20.05
CA ASN A 728 24.32 30.39 -20.72
C ASN A 728 23.80 28.95 -20.54
N ASN A 729 23.49 28.51 -19.33
CA ASN A 729 22.82 27.22 -19.16
C ASN A 729 21.31 27.44 -19.15
N THR A 730 20.63 27.08 -20.24
CA THR A 730 19.20 27.25 -20.42
C THR A 730 18.58 25.89 -20.70
N ASP A 731 17.66 25.46 -19.83
CA ASP A 731 17.10 24.11 -19.84
C ASP A 731 15.62 24.11 -19.47
N CYS A 732 14.78 23.33 -20.17
CA CYS A 732 13.37 23.22 -19.76
C CYS A 732 13.24 22.57 -18.38
N LEU A 733 14.01 21.51 -18.14
CA LEU A 733 14.06 20.75 -16.90
C LEU A 733 15.51 20.58 -16.45
N VAL A 734 15.76 20.92 -15.19
CA VAL A 734 17.05 20.65 -14.51
C VAL A 734 16.79 19.84 -13.26
N MET A 735 17.10 18.55 -13.33
CA MET A 735 17.06 17.65 -12.19
C MET A 735 18.49 17.48 -11.68
N ASN A 736 18.85 18.33 -10.73
CA ASN A 736 20.12 18.33 -10.05
C ASN A 736 20.12 17.36 -8.88
N ASP A 737 21.30 16.78 -8.68
CA ASP A 737 21.74 16.17 -7.45
C ASP A 737 23.26 16.33 -7.36
N ASN A 738 23.86 16.08 -6.20
CA ASN A 738 25.29 15.77 -6.16
C ASN A 738 25.49 14.53 -7.03
N ALA A 739 26.27 14.65 -8.11
CA ALA A 739 26.45 13.63 -9.16
C ALA A 739 27.12 12.31 -8.69
N HIS A 740 27.04 12.02 -7.39
CA HIS A 740 27.71 10.99 -6.63
C HIS A 740 26.82 10.33 -5.55
N SER A 741 25.58 10.79 -5.32
CA SER A 741 24.66 10.18 -4.34
C SER A 741 23.97 8.91 -4.86
N LEU A 742 23.49 8.10 -3.92
CA LEU A 742 22.84 6.80 -4.11
C LEU A 742 21.57 6.90 -4.99
N ALA A 743 21.19 5.78 -5.61
CA ALA A 743 20.12 5.64 -6.61
C ALA A 743 18.67 5.96 -6.14
N GLU A 744 18.51 6.67 -5.03
CA GLU A 744 17.23 6.91 -4.34
C GLU A 744 16.42 8.08 -4.92
N GLN A 745 17.02 8.92 -5.77
CA GLN A 745 16.33 10.06 -6.37
C GLN A 745 15.76 9.73 -7.75
N SER A 746 14.53 10.17 -8.01
CA SER A 746 13.84 9.88 -9.28
C SER A 746 13.05 11.06 -9.87
N LEU A 747 13.11 11.17 -11.19
CA LEU A 747 12.18 11.96 -12.02
C LEU A 747 11.16 11.03 -12.66
N ASN A 748 9.88 11.29 -12.41
CA ASN A 748 8.73 10.61 -12.98
C ASN A 748 7.97 11.61 -13.86
N LEU A 749 7.92 11.40 -15.17
CA LEU A 749 7.36 12.34 -16.12
C LEU A 749 6.28 11.70 -16.99
N PHE A 750 5.09 12.29 -17.04
CA PHE A 750 3.97 11.82 -17.84
C PHE A 750 3.32 12.94 -18.66
N ASN A 751 3.03 12.67 -19.94
CA ASN A 751 2.34 13.61 -20.83
C ASN A 751 3.02 15.00 -20.88
N GLY A 752 4.34 15.03 -21.13
CA GLY A 752 5.17 16.24 -21.08
C GLY A 752 5.62 16.72 -22.47
N ALA A 753 5.66 18.03 -22.70
CA ALA A 753 6.17 18.62 -23.94
C ALA A 753 7.16 19.74 -23.64
N PHE A 754 8.38 19.63 -24.16
CA PHE A 754 9.50 20.51 -23.81
C PHE A 754 10.24 20.98 -25.06
N TYR A 755 10.30 22.29 -25.26
CA TYR A 755 10.87 22.90 -26.46
C TYR A 755 11.83 24.05 -26.16
N ASN A 756 12.77 24.25 -27.08
CA ASN A 756 13.59 25.47 -27.16
C ASN A 756 14.36 25.81 -25.90
N GLY A 757 14.94 24.79 -25.25
CA GLY A 757 15.73 24.95 -24.04
C GLY A 757 16.99 25.79 -24.25
N GLY A 758 17.59 25.79 -25.43
CA GLY A 758 18.84 26.50 -25.72
C GLY A 758 20.08 25.61 -25.51
N ASP A 759 20.32 25.07 -24.30
CA ASP A 759 21.25 23.95 -24.08
C ASP A 759 20.48 22.62 -24.14
N GLY A 760 19.77 22.27 -23.07
CA GLY A 760 19.02 21.04 -22.92
C GLY A 760 17.50 21.22 -22.90
N ASN A 761 16.70 20.22 -23.26
CA ASN A 761 15.33 20.17 -22.71
C ASN A 761 15.33 19.53 -21.32
N LEU A 762 16.13 18.49 -21.12
CA LEU A 762 16.30 17.82 -19.83
C LEU A 762 17.78 17.66 -19.49
N ASP A 763 18.26 18.36 -18.46
CA ASP A 763 19.53 18.07 -17.77
C ASP A 763 19.23 17.26 -16.51
N CYS A 764 19.52 15.96 -16.54
CA CYS A 764 19.14 15.01 -15.48
C CYS A 764 20.35 14.32 -14.84
N LYS A 765 20.47 14.47 -13.52
CA LYS A 765 21.48 13.86 -12.65
C LYS A 765 20.94 12.75 -11.76
N ILE A 766 19.67 12.39 -11.97
CA ILE A 766 18.95 11.38 -11.20
C ILE A 766 18.35 10.34 -12.15
N THR A 767 17.95 9.20 -11.60
CA THR A 767 17.18 8.18 -12.33
C THR A 767 15.90 8.80 -12.88
N ASN A 768 15.50 8.45 -14.10
CA ASN A 768 14.31 9.04 -14.72
C ASN A 768 13.45 8.00 -15.43
N ILE A 769 12.13 8.13 -15.28
CA ILE A 769 11.11 7.34 -15.97
C ILE A 769 10.20 8.33 -16.71
N LEU A 770 10.18 8.24 -18.03
CA LEU A 770 9.42 9.12 -18.91
C LEU A 770 8.35 8.30 -19.62
N ASN A 771 7.11 8.76 -19.62
CA ASN A 771 6.03 8.16 -20.40
C ASN A 771 5.24 9.23 -21.17
N TYR A 772 5.05 9.03 -22.48
CA TYR A 772 4.37 9.99 -23.37
C TYR A 772 4.96 11.40 -23.28
N ALA A 773 6.20 11.55 -23.75
CA ALA A 773 6.92 12.82 -23.69
C ALA A 773 7.43 13.23 -25.06
N GLU A 774 7.39 14.53 -25.35
CA GLU A 774 7.98 15.10 -26.57
C GLU A 774 9.04 16.13 -26.21
N PHE A 775 10.21 16.01 -26.84
CA PHE A 775 11.35 16.91 -26.69
C PHE A 775 11.80 17.42 -28.04
N GLY A 776 12.11 18.70 -28.17
CA GLY A 776 12.56 19.24 -29.44
C GLY A 776 13.27 20.58 -29.37
N TYR A 777 13.96 20.86 -30.48
CA TYR A 777 14.49 22.18 -30.83
C TYR A 777 15.53 22.77 -29.85
N SER A 778 16.19 21.91 -29.06
CA SER A 778 17.33 22.27 -28.21
C SER A 778 18.63 21.68 -28.74
N PHE A 779 19.78 22.16 -28.27
CA PHE A 779 21.08 21.54 -28.61
C PHE A 779 21.09 20.05 -28.19
N ARG A 780 20.60 19.77 -26.99
CA ARG A 780 20.38 18.41 -26.47
C ARG A 780 18.92 18.28 -26.05
N ASN A 781 18.20 17.27 -26.54
CA ASN A 781 16.85 17.03 -26.04
C ASN A 781 16.93 16.42 -24.63
N ILE A 782 17.72 15.35 -24.44
CA ILE A 782 17.99 14.78 -23.12
C ILE A 782 19.49 14.71 -22.87
N ARG A 783 19.90 15.13 -21.67
CA ARG A 783 21.26 15.07 -21.16
C ARG A 783 21.24 14.28 -19.85
N GLN A 784 21.87 13.12 -19.84
CA GLN A 784 21.98 12.29 -18.64
C GLN A 784 23.41 12.30 -18.09
N HIS A 785 23.48 12.46 -16.78
CA HIS A 785 24.71 12.48 -15.99
C HIS A 785 25.06 11.07 -15.45
N PRO A 786 26.32 10.85 -14.99
CA PRO A 786 26.83 9.51 -14.72
C PRO A 786 26.06 8.80 -13.60
N LYS A 787 26.08 7.46 -13.60
CA LYS A 787 25.46 6.57 -12.59
C LYS A 787 23.94 6.63 -12.49
N ASN A 788 23.25 6.87 -13.61
CA ASN A 788 21.79 6.94 -13.67
C ASN A 788 21.24 6.05 -14.79
N ILE A 789 20.07 5.48 -14.57
CA ILE A 789 19.23 4.84 -15.60
C ILE A 789 18.09 5.78 -16.01
N GLY A 790 17.86 5.89 -17.32
CA GLY A 790 16.69 6.53 -17.89
C GLY A 790 15.80 5.50 -18.58
N ILE A 791 14.56 5.30 -18.12
CA ILE A 791 13.55 4.47 -18.80
C ILE A 791 12.64 5.41 -19.59
N HIS A 792 12.71 5.33 -20.92
CA HIS A 792 11.98 6.23 -21.81
C HIS A 792 10.92 5.41 -22.56
N ALA A 793 9.65 5.58 -22.19
CA ALA A 793 8.50 4.94 -22.81
C ALA A 793 7.68 5.95 -23.62
N ASN A 794 7.33 5.61 -24.86
CA ASN A 794 6.46 6.45 -25.70
C ASN A 794 7.03 7.88 -25.91
N VAL A 795 8.36 8.01 -26.05
CA VAL A 795 9.05 9.31 -26.12
C VAL A 795 9.41 9.69 -27.56
N LYS A 796 9.03 10.89 -27.97
CA LYS A 796 9.36 11.47 -29.27
C LYS A 796 10.40 12.56 -29.14
N HIS A 797 11.51 12.40 -29.84
CA HIS A 797 12.53 13.41 -30.01
C HIS A 797 12.37 14.03 -31.40
N LEU A 798 11.92 15.28 -31.44
CA LEU A 798 11.83 16.01 -32.69
C LEU A 798 13.24 16.29 -33.22
N GLY A 799 13.42 16.01 -34.52
CA GLY A 799 14.61 16.36 -35.26
C GLY A 799 14.71 17.87 -35.49
N THR A 800 15.86 18.30 -35.98
CA THR A 800 16.18 19.71 -36.13
C THR A 800 15.49 20.40 -37.29
N PRO A 801 15.20 21.71 -37.18
CA PRO A 801 15.07 22.56 -38.34
C PRO A 801 16.37 22.57 -39.18
N PRO A 802 16.27 22.64 -40.52
CA PRO A 802 17.36 22.34 -41.46
C PRO A 802 18.42 23.46 -41.61
N ASP A 803 19.00 23.95 -40.52
CA ASP A 803 20.01 25.02 -40.57
C ASP A 803 21.45 24.41 -40.55
N PRO A 804 22.27 24.58 -41.61
CA PRO A 804 23.51 23.81 -41.86
C PRO A 804 24.73 24.13 -40.95
N GLY A 805 24.52 24.45 -39.68
CA GLY A 805 25.59 24.84 -38.75
C GLY A 805 25.43 24.38 -37.30
N TYR A 806 24.34 23.69 -36.94
CA TYR A 806 24.10 23.22 -35.58
C TYR A 806 24.27 21.69 -35.48
N SER A 807 25.05 21.22 -34.52
CA SER A 807 25.01 19.82 -34.09
C SER A 807 23.87 19.67 -33.09
N HIS A 808 23.00 18.68 -33.24
CA HIS A 808 21.91 18.43 -32.30
C HIS A 808 21.89 16.98 -31.86
N GLN A 809 21.47 16.76 -30.63
CA GLN A 809 21.52 15.45 -29.99
C GLN A 809 20.18 15.16 -29.34
N ALA A 810 19.50 14.10 -29.80
CA ALA A 810 18.28 13.63 -29.18
C ALA A 810 18.55 13.13 -27.75
N GLN A 811 19.66 12.41 -27.58
CA GLN A 811 20.14 11.99 -26.28
C GLN A 811 21.63 12.31 -26.16
N TRP A 812 22.09 12.64 -24.96
CA TRP A 812 23.48 12.86 -24.66
C TRP A 812 23.82 12.13 -23.36
N LEU A 813 24.72 11.14 -23.47
CA LEU A 813 25.18 10.27 -22.38
C LEU A 813 26.70 10.43 -22.19
N GLY A 814 27.15 11.68 -22.07
CA GLY A 814 28.56 12.04 -22.16
C GLY A 814 29.38 11.79 -20.89
N TYR A 815 28.77 11.28 -19.82
CA TYR A 815 29.47 10.83 -18.63
C TYR A 815 29.53 9.29 -18.58
N THR A 816 30.50 8.73 -17.86
CA THR A 816 30.68 7.27 -17.75
C THR A 816 29.52 6.67 -16.94
N ASP A 817 29.05 5.47 -17.27
CA ASP A 817 28.07 4.73 -16.42
C ASP A 817 26.61 5.21 -16.43
N SER A 818 26.18 5.99 -17.40
CA SER A 818 24.75 6.30 -17.61
C SER A 818 24.16 5.45 -18.74
N LYS A 819 22.91 4.99 -18.59
CA LYS A 819 22.17 4.27 -19.64
C LYS A 819 20.80 4.85 -19.93
N SER A 820 20.36 4.69 -21.18
CA SER A 820 18.98 4.89 -21.59
C SER A 820 18.36 3.56 -22.05
N LEU A 821 17.21 3.23 -21.50
CA LEU A 821 16.36 2.12 -21.90
C LEU A 821 15.20 2.68 -22.70
N LEU A 822 15.09 2.30 -23.96
CA LEU A 822 14.16 2.91 -24.91
C LEU A 822 13.03 1.94 -25.24
N PHE A 823 11.79 2.36 -24.98
CA PHE A 823 10.58 1.68 -25.38
C PHE A 823 9.66 2.66 -26.14
N ASN A 824 9.27 2.31 -27.35
CA ASN A 824 8.29 3.00 -28.17
C ASN A 824 8.78 4.44 -28.43
N CYS A 825 10.06 4.60 -28.77
CA CYS A 825 10.70 5.90 -28.96
C CYS A 825 10.85 6.26 -30.44
N GLU A 826 10.69 7.54 -30.75
CA GLU A 826 10.93 8.09 -32.09
C GLU A 826 12.01 9.16 -32.01
N ILE A 827 12.92 9.18 -32.97
CA ILE A 827 13.95 10.21 -33.12
C ILE A 827 13.91 10.71 -34.56
N ALA A 828 13.79 12.03 -34.72
CA ALA A 828 13.77 12.69 -36.03
C ALA A 828 12.75 12.09 -37.03
N GLY A 829 11.57 11.68 -36.53
CA GLY A 829 10.53 11.07 -37.37
C GLY A 829 10.72 9.58 -37.65
N GLN A 830 11.80 8.96 -37.13
CA GLN A 830 12.10 7.54 -37.29
C GLN A 830 11.91 6.81 -35.97
N ARG A 831 11.24 5.66 -36.04
CA ARG A 831 11.04 4.80 -34.90
C ARG A 831 12.35 4.09 -34.54
N VAL A 832 12.70 4.05 -33.27
CA VAL A 832 13.88 3.34 -32.77
C VAL A 832 13.47 1.93 -32.36
N VAL A 833 13.74 0.95 -33.21
CA VAL A 833 13.49 -0.47 -32.91
C VAL A 833 14.79 -1.21 -32.55
N ASP A 834 15.92 -0.63 -32.92
CA ASP A 834 17.26 -1.03 -32.52
C ASP A 834 18.19 0.17 -32.50
N ILE A 835 19.31 -0.02 -31.82
CA ILE A 835 20.33 1.00 -31.71
C ILE A 835 21.01 1.36 -33.03
N THR A 836 20.87 0.54 -34.08
CA THR A 836 21.36 0.86 -35.43
C THR A 836 20.41 1.73 -36.24
N ASP A 837 19.15 1.89 -35.84
CA ASP A 837 18.10 2.61 -36.62
C ASP A 837 18.22 4.14 -36.51
N ALA A 838 19.39 4.57 -36.10
CA ALA A 838 19.64 5.72 -35.31
C ALA A 838 20.94 6.30 -35.83
N ASP A 839 20.92 7.50 -36.43
CA ASP A 839 22.16 8.10 -36.87
C ASP A 839 23.01 8.38 -35.62
N VAL A 840 24.22 7.82 -35.58
CA VAL A 840 25.17 7.97 -34.48
C VAL A 840 25.37 9.43 -34.07
N SER A 841 25.29 10.36 -35.02
CA SER A 841 25.41 11.79 -34.77
C SER A 841 24.22 12.39 -34.01
N GLU A 842 23.07 11.73 -33.99
CA GLU A 842 21.85 12.12 -33.26
C GLU A 842 21.83 11.62 -31.81
N TYR A 843 22.73 10.70 -31.42
CA TYR A 843 22.70 9.98 -30.13
C TYR A 843 23.77 10.35 -29.10
N THR A 844 24.91 10.93 -29.50
CA THR A 844 25.98 11.26 -28.54
C THR A 844 27.09 12.15 -29.14
N ASP A 845 27.85 12.80 -28.26
CA ASP A 845 29.09 13.55 -28.55
C ASP A 845 30.35 12.65 -28.45
N ARG A 846 30.21 11.40 -27.99
CA ARG A 846 31.33 10.44 -27.84
C ARG A 846 31.41 9.48 -29.03
N SER A 847 32.58 8.82 -29.15
CA SER A 847 32.89 7.85 -30.20
C SER A 847 31.70 6.90 -30.49
N PRO A 848 31.37 6.65 -31.77
CA PRO A 848 30.32 5.70 -32.18
C PRO A 848 30.43 4.32 -31.52
N SER A 849 31.64 3.93 -31.11
CA SER A 849 31.95 2.65 -30.46
C SER A 849 31.24 2.41 -29.12
N ASP A 850 30.81 3.48 -28.43
CA ASP A 850 30.30 3.37 -27.06
C ASP A 850 28.76 3.29 -27.02
N ILE A 851 28.08 3.60 -28.13
CA ILE A 851 26.60 3.63 -28.23
C ILE A 851 25.97 2.27 -27.88
N PRO A 852 26.44 1.12 -28.41
CA PRO A 852 25.85 -0.19 -28.08
C PRO A 852 25.97 -0.55 -26.59
N ASN A 853 26.89 0.11 -25.89
CA ASN A 853 27.05 -0.07 -24.45
C ASN A 853 26.20 0.92 -23.65
N LYS A 854 25.61 1.97 -24.21
CA LYS A 854 24.90 3.00 -23.44
C LYS A 854 23.39 3.02 -23.62
N PHE A 855 22.90 2.41 -24.70
CA PHE A 855 21.48 2.36 -25.02
C PHE A 855 21.02 0.91 -25.10
N ILE A 856 19.86 0.64 -24.51
CA ILE A 856 19.19 -0.67 -24.59
C ILE A 856 17.80 -0.42 -25.14
N VAL A 857 17.49 -1.00 -26.30
CA VAL A 857 16.13 -0.92 -26.86
C VAL A 857 15.34 -2.09 -26.32
N LEU A 858 14.35 -1.79 -25.47
CA LEU A 858 13.56 -2.78 -24.76
C LEU A 858 12.64 -3.55 -25.72
N LYS A 859 12.52 -4.86 -25.48
CA LYS A 859 11.72 -5.80 -26.28
C LYS A 859 10.45 -6.27 -25.56
N THR A 860 10.09 -5.64 -24.45
CA THR A 860 8.81 -5.81 -23.78
C THR A 860 8.43 -4.47 -23.16
N GLN A 861 7.14 -4.25 -22.92
CA GLN A 861 6.69 -3.05 -22.24
C GLN A 861 7.35 -2.95 -20.86
N PRO A 862 8.18 -1.92 -20.59
CA PRO A 862 8.79 -1.76 -19.28
C PRO A 862 7.74 -1.62 -18.20
N ASN A 863 8.10 -1.99 -16.97
CA ASN A 863 7.26 -1.66 -15.83
C ASN A 863 7.22 -0.13 -15.66
N ILE A 864 6.08 0.47 -16.01
CA ILE A 864 5.84 1.90 -15.86
C ILE A 864 4.97 2.11 -14.61
N PRO A 865 5.36 2.97 -13.66
CA PRO A 865 4.56 3.26 -12.48
C PRO A 865 3.12 3.68 -12.82
N ASP A 866 2.15 3.32 -11.99
CA ASP A 866 0.74 3.75 -12.14
C ASP A 866 0.59 5.28 -12.03
N THR A 867 1.57 5.97 -11.43
CA THR A 867 1.69 7.43 -11.43
C THR A 867 2.01 8.03 -12.79
N LEU A 868 2.42 7.21 -13.76
CA LEU A 868 2.77 7.61 -15.13
C LEU A 868 1.93 6.89 -16.18
N GLN A 869 0.83 6.25 -15.78
CA GLN A 869 -0.14 5.63 -16.68
C GLN A 869 -1.49 6.33 -16.53
N SER A 870 -2.34 6.25 -17.57
CA SER A 870 -3.71 6.76 -17.54
C SER A 870 -4.66 5.75 -18.18
N ALA A 871 -5.93 5.78 -17.79
CA ALA A 871 -6.94 4.81 -18.21
C ALA A 871 -7.50 5.12 -19.62
N PHE A 872 -6.69 4.90 -20.67
CA PHE A 872 -7.13 5.06 -22.05
C PHE A 872 -6.45 4.07 -23.02
N ASP A 873 -7.18 3.77 -24.10
CA ASP A 873 -6.66 3.19 -25.34
C ASP A 873 -6.61 4.21 -26.46
N GLU A 874 -7.61 5.09 -26.49
CA GLU A 874 -7.74 6.17 -27.46
C GLU A 874 -8.19 7.44 -26.76
N ILE A 875 -7.74 8.57 -27.30
CA ILE A 875 -8.22 9.89 -26.93
C ILE A 875 -8.81 10.50 -28.19
N GLU A 876 -10.08 10.87 -28.10
CA GLU A 876 -10.80 11.57 -29.15
C GLU A 876 -10.82 13.05 -28.83
N GLY A 877 -10.54 13.86 -29.84
CA GLY A 877 -10.61 15.31 -29.78
C GLY A 877 -11.49 15.81 -30.93
N GLN A 878 -12.27 16.85 -30.67
CA GLN A 878 -13.10 17.50 -31.67
C GLN A 878 -13.07 19.01 -31.48
N TYR A 879 -13.27 19.73 -32.57
CA TYR A 879 -13.42 21.18 -32.56
C TYR A 879 -14.50 21.64 -33.53
N LYS A 880 -14.99 22.85 -33.33
CA LYS A 880 -15.87 23.57 -34.27
C LYS A 880 -15.77 25.06 -34.05
N LEU A 881 -16.20 25.87 -35.02
CA LEU A 881 -16.49 27.28 -34.72
C LEU A 881 -17.65 27.32 -33.73
N SER A 882 -17.61 28.22 -32.74
CA SER A 882 -18.67 28.32 -31.73
C SER A 882 -20.03 28.69 -32.35
N ALA A 883 -20.04 29.30 -33.54
CA ALA A 883 -21.24 29.59 -34.31
C ALA A 883 -21.83 28.36 -35.04
N ASP A 884 -21.04 27.31 -35.24
CA ASP A 884 -21.42 26.13 -36.00
C ASP A 884 -22.05 25.05 -35.10
N THR A 885 -22.76 24.11 -35.73
CA THR A 885 -23.38 22.96 -35.04
C THR A 885 -22.60 21.65 -35.22
N GLU A 886 -21.86 21.50 -36.31
CA GLU A 886 -21.12 20.29 -36.64
C GLU A 886 -19.72 20.30 -36.01
N TRP A 887 -19.31 19.13 -35.49
CA TRP A 887 -17.99 18.92 -34.91
C TRP A 887 -17.06 18.29 -35.94
N ILE A 888 -15.81 18.73 -35.97
CA ILE A 888 -14.73 18.19 -36.79
C ILE A 888 -13.81 17.35 -35.90
N ASP A 889 -13.52 16.13 -36.34
CA ASP A 889 -12.60 15.23 -35.63
C ASP A 889 -11.15 15.69 -35.75
N LEU A 890 -10.45 15.70 -34.62
CA LEU A 890 -9.00 15.72 -34.57
C LEU A 890 -8.47 14.30 -34.78
N PRO A 891 -7.22 14.14 -35.28
CA PRO A 891 -6.60 12.81 -35.38
C PRO A 891 -6.62 12.10 -34.03
N LYS A 892 -7.08 10.85 -33.97
CA LYS A 892 -7.11 10.11 -32.70
C LYS A 892 -5.71 9.90 -32.16
N ILE A 893 -5.53 10.11 -30.85
CA ILE A 893 -4.34 9.68 -30.12
C ILE A 893 -4.63 8.28 -29.60
N THR A 894 -3.66 7.36 -29.68
CA THR A 894 -3.88 5.94 -29.41
C THR A 894 -2.79 5.36 -28.53
N VAL A 895 -3.00 4.19 -27.91
CA VAL A 895 -2.06 3.59 -26.94
C VAL A 895 -0.63 3.40 -27.46
N GLY A 896 -0.43 3.24 -28.78
CA GLY A 896 0.89 3.18 -29.41
C GLY A 896 1.49 4.54 -29.83
N HIS A 897 0.85 5.65 -29.45
CA HIS A 897 1.32 6.99 -29.77
C HIS A 897 2.72 7.23 -29.20
N CYS A 898 3.58 7.86 -29.98
CA CYS A 898 4.90 8.29 -29.56
C CYS A 898 4.90 9.81 -29.41
N GLY A 899 5.32 10.30 -28.25
CA GLY A 899 5.27 11.72 -27.94
C GLY A 899 4.19 12.04 -26.91
N ASP A 900 3.93 13.33 -26.77
CA ASP A 900 2.99 13.84 -25.80
C ASP A 900 1.54 13.80 -26.32
N LEU A 901 0.57 13.75 -25.41
CA LEU A 901 -0.82 13.47 -25.73
C LEU A 901 -1.59 14.75 -26.10
N ARG A 902 -1.05 15.59 -26.98
CA ARG A 902 -1.61 16.89 -27.38
C ARG A 902 -1.84 17.00 -28.88
N TRP A 903 -2.77 17.86 -29.28
CA TRP A 903 -2.93 18.25 -30.68
C TRP A 903 -2.39 19.65 -30.94
N ARG A 904 -1.79 19.82 -32.12
CA ARG A 904 -1.21 21.09 -32.57
C ARG A 904 -1.79 21.54 -33.93
N PRO A 905 -3.11 21.72 -34.09
CA PRO A 905 -3.68 22.09 -35.37
C PRO A 905 -3.30 23.52 -35.77
N THR A 906 -3.32 23.78 -37.08
CA THR A 906 -3.32 25.14 -37.62
C THR A 906 -4.76 25.53 -37.94
N LEU A 907 -5.33 26.43 -37.14
CA LEU A 907 -6.71 26.90 -37.30
C LEU A 907 -6.74 28.38 -37.69
N PRO A 908 -7.66 28.81 -38.58
CA PRO A 908 -7.86 30.24 -38.85
C PRO A 908 -8.25 31.03 -37.59
N ALA A 909 -8.09 32.36 -37.64
CA ALA A 909 -8.59 33.24 -36.59
C ALA A 909 -10.12 33.11 -36.44
N GLY A 910 -10.60 33.03 -35.21
CA GLY A 910 -12.01 32.77 -34.92
C GLY A 910 -12.28 32.41 -33.46
N THR A 911 -13.55 32.15 -33.15
CA THR A 911 -13.97 31.65 -31.83
C THR A 911 -14.42 30.20 -31.98
N TYR A 912 -13.80 29.32 -31.19
CA TYR A 912 -13.93 27.88 -31.33
C TYR A 912 -14.40 27.23 -30.02
N ASP A 913 -15.14 26.13 -30.18
CA ASP A 913 -15.41 25.19 -29.10
C ASP A 913 -14.59 23.93 -29.34
N PHE A 914 -14.00 23.41 -28.27
CA PHE A 914 -13.21 22.19 -28.27
C PHE A 914 -13.80 21.19 -27.29
N ARG A 915 -13.68 19.90 -27.59
CA ARG A 915 -14.02 18.85 -26.64
C ARG A 915 -13.12 17.64 -26.80
N THR A 916 -12.92 16.92 -25.70
CA THR A 916 -12.13 15.69 -25.67
C THR A 916 -12.77 14.63 -24.77
N ARG A 917 -12.49 13.37 -25.03
CA ARG A 917 -12.81 12.23 -24.17
C ARG A 917 -11.81 11.10 -24.37
N THR A 918 -11.77 10.20 -23.42
CA THR A 918 -11.00 8.95 -23.46
C THR A 918 -11.91 7.77 -23.79
N ILE A 919 -11.31 6.72 -24.36
CA ILE A 919 -11.93 5.44 -24.63
C ILE A 919 -11.03 4.36 -24.03
N LEU A 920 -11.60 3.44 -23.26
CA LEU A 920 -10.90 2.30 -22.67
C LEU A 920 -11.72 1.03 -22.92
N GLY A 921 -11.16 0.07 -23.65
CA GLY A 921 -11.90 -1.06 -24.17
C GLY A 921 -13.06 -0.61 -25.05
N THR A 922 -14.28 -0.99 -24.64
CA THR A 922 -15.56 -0.57 -25.24
C THR A 922 -16.22 0.61 -24.51
N GLN A 923 -15.63 1.07 -23.40
CA GLN A 923 -16.16 2.16 -22.59
C GLN A 923 -15.69 3.52 -23.13
N THR A 924 -16.58 4.51 -23.10
CA THR A 924 -16.26 5.90 -23.46
C THR A 924 -16.56 6.81 -22.29
N SER A 925 -15.63 7.70 -21.94
CA SER A 925 -15.88 8.71 -20.92
C SER A 925 -16.76 9.86 -21.44
N ALA A 926 -17.21 10.71 -20.52
CA ALA A 926 -17.93 11.94 -20.85
C ALA A 926 -17.03 12.93 -21.60
N TRP A 927 -17.64 13.78 -22.43
CA TRP A 927 -16.93 14.87 -23.09
C TRP A 927 -16.56 15.98 -22.11
N VAL A 928 -15.28 16.35 -22.12
CA VAL A 928 -14.73 17.51 -21.42
C VAL A 928 -14.58 18.63 -22.44
N ASN A 929 -15.18 19.78 -22.17
CA ASN A 929 -15.33 20.87 -23.15
C ASN A 929 -14.53 22.10 -22.74
N ASN A 930 -14.05 22.85 -23.73
CA ASN A 930 -13.51 24.19 -23.58
C ASN A 930 -14.12 25.06 -24.69
N ASN A 931 -15.09 25.90 -24.33
CA ASN A 931 -15.95 26.61 -25.27
C ASN A 931 -15.57 28.09 -25.35
N GLY A 932 -15.77 28.70 -26.51
CA GLY A 932 -15.55 30.13 -26.71
C GLY A 932 -14.08 30.56 -26.73
N VAL A 933 -13.15 29.67 -27.10
CA VAL A 933 -11.73 29.95 -27.20
C VAL A 933 -11.47 30.86 -28.40
N VAL A 934 -10.87 32.03 -28.17
CA VAL A 934 -10.53 32.99 -29.22
C VAL A 934 -9.12 32.73 -29.73
N LEU A 935 -8.99 32.44 -31.02
CA LEU A 935 -7.71 32.35 -31.73
C LEU A 935 -7.53 33.62 -32.58
N LEU A 936 -6.40 34.31 -32.39
CA LEU A 936 -6.06 35.57 -33.04
C LEU A 936 -5.28 35.39 -34.34
#